data_AF-A0A7K0FSX8-F1
#
_entry.id   AF-A0A7K0FSX8-F1
#
_cell.length_a   1.000
_cell.length_b   1.000
_cell.length_c   1.000
_cell.angle_alpha   90.00
_cell.angle_beta   90.00
_cell.angle_gamma   90.00
#
_symmetry.space_group_name_H-M   'P 1'
#
loop_
_entity.id
_entity.type
_entity.pdbx_description
1 polymer ?
#
loop_
_entity_poly.entity_id
_entity_poly.type
_entity_poly.pdbx_seq_one_letter_code
_entity_poly.pdbx_strand_id
1 'polypeptide(L)'
;MPENKGTFYKLLAISIKLSVLLLFLFWHLPLHAQEKTEAEEVSVYLNVQRVGNTEISSLIRNDTAYLPISEIFDFLKITNRASADRDSLKGYFINSSAPFLINRKGNQIIYKEKTYLLRPGDLIKTPATLYLRSQYFGSIFGLEATFSFRNLSVTISTDIELPALREMRLSEMRNNINQLKGEAKADTTISRTYPAFHFGTADWSVISAQDSRLGSDTRASLRLGGLIAGGETDVAINYHSTEPLIERNQYYQWRLANNDNTIVRQITAGKIAKQSISSIFAPVVGVQVTNAPTTLRRSFGTYTISNTTQPNWVVELYINNVLVNYVRADASGFYSFEVPLIYGSSLVKLRFYGPAGEERTVEQSMNVPFNFLPKNEFEYTATAGFVEDGAGSRFSRLSANYGVTSFLTAGAGTEYLSSVSSGSVIPFINTSARLLPNLLISAEYAYDVRTRALLTYRLASGLQIELYDTWYKRGQTAVNNTFTEERKAIVSIPFRGKSFSAFSRLTVSQMMLPGLKYATAEWLVSGNVWNLNGNVNTFGLFSEGNAPYIYSNGSLSARLFKSYLFTQHVLYEYRARKIIGFKEELERRVFNNGYLKLSYESNLQSNIRNFEIGLRYDFQIAQTGASIRTGNTGSNFLQFASGSLFTDAAANYRKFDNRTNVGKGGISVVPFLDLNFNGRKDNNEPRAIGLKVLNNRGGNIVQSVKDTAMQITQLEPYVNYLLELDPSGFENVAWQLKKKVYSIAVDPNIMKIVEVPVSVMGEAGGNVNIKDGTGEKGIGRIILQIYQKGKKMASTITESDGYFSYLGLPPGDYRAVIDSAQLEKLNLKAEPGYVDFKIKMSLDGSVTDGLAFTLINRQPKKADTSAAESPAHQRYLHENAGAKNLESREIVVKNKSDIQHSAEKNSKKYAKVPDIFVPQNESTRNSDAVTGVPLHLRYGFTVQIAHFKIVNASASRDFLLSRFGYDAFIEKTGKRYYYNVYVTGLNDAAAARRVIKSVKYRGFPDAFLLPGRTPNKP
;
A
#
# COMPACT_ATOMS: atom_id res chain seq x y z
N MET A 1 -32.22 -71.79 -86.84
CA MET A 1 -32.38 -70.34 -86.60
C MET A 1 -33.45 -70.14 -85.53
N PRO A 2 -33.42 -69.08 -84.69
CA PRO A 2 -32.30 -68.17 -84.43
C PRO A 2 -31.49 -68.54 -83.17
N GLU A 3 -31.93 -68.18 -81.95
CA GLU A 3 -31.05 -67.86 -80.82
C GLU A 3 -31.41 -68.52 -79.47
N ASN A 4 -30.38 -68.78 -78.62
CA ASN A 4 -30.40 -68.49 -77.18
C ASN A 4 -28.97 -68.05 -76.69
N LYS A 5 -28.65 -66.74 -76.66
CA LYS A 5 -27.32 -66.23 -76.19
C LYS A 5 -27.38 -65.11 -75.13
N GLY A 6 -28.57 -64.66 -74.73
CA GLY A 6 -28.74 -63.53 -73.79
C GLY A 6 -28.59 -63.83 -72.28
N THR A 7 -28.64 -65.09 -71.83
CA THR A 7 -28.71 -65.46 -70.39
C THR A 7 -27.34 -65.72 -69.74
N PHE A 8 -26.43 -66.43 -70.42
CA PHE A 8 -25.17 -66.89 -69.82
C PHE A 8 -24.26 -65.73 -69.40
N TYR A 9 -24.13 -64.70 -70.24
CA TYR A 9 -23.34 -63.50 -69.93
C TYR A 9 -23.90 -62.66 -68.77
N LYS A 10 -25.24 -62.68 -68.54
CA LYS A 10 -25.84 -61.97 -67.40
C LYS A 10 -25.50 -62.65 -66.07
N LEU A 11 -25.53 -63.98 -66.01
CA LEU A 11 -25.14 -64.73 -64.80
C LEU A 11 -23.64 -64.57 -64.49
N LEU A 12 -22.78 -64.60 -65.50
CA LEU A 12 -21.34 -64.38 -65.31
C LEU A 12 -21.04 -62.96 -64.79
N ALA A 13 -21.70 -61.93 -65.35
CA ALA A 13 -21.55 -60.55 -64.90
C ALA A 13 -22.07 -60.31 -63.46
N ILE A 14 -23.11 -61.02 -63.04
CA ILE A 14 -23.60 -60.98 -61.65
C ILE A 14 -22.61 -61.67 -60.70
N SER A 15 -22.08 -62.84 -61.07
CA SER A 15 -21.07 -63.57 -60.29
C SER A 15 -19.81 -62.73 -60.04
N ILE A 16 -19.28 -62.08 -61.09
CA ILE A 16 -18.10 -61.21 -60.98
C ILE A 16 -18.40 -59.98 -60.10
N LYS A 17 -19.57 -59.33 -60.27
CA LYS A 17 -19.96 -58.19 -59.42
C LYS A 17 -20.15 -58.58 -57.95
N LEU A 18 -20.72 -59.75 -57.68
CA LEU A 18 -20.89 -60.25 -56.30
C LEU A 18 -19.54 -60.59 -55.66
N SER A 19 -18.62 -61.17 -56.43
CA SER A 19 -17.25 -61.48 -55.99
C SER A 19 -16.44 -60.22 -55.66
N VAL A 20 -16.53 -59.18 -56.50
CA VAL A 20 -15.88 -57.87 -56.25
C VAL A 20 -16.50 -57.15 -55.04
N LEU A 21 -17.82 -57.26 -54.85
CA LEU A 21 -18.50 -56.71 -53.67
C LEU A 21 -18.05 -57.39 -52.37
N LEU A 22 -17.90 -58.72 -52.39
CA LEU A 22 -17.37 -59.50 -51.27
C LEU A 22 -15.91 -59.17 -50.94
N LEU A 23 -15.06 -58.96 -51.96
CA LEU A 23 -13.68 -58.51 -51.78
C LEU A 23 -13.59 -57.11 -51.14
N PHE A 24 -14.47 -56.17 -51.53
CA PHE A 24 -14.55 -54.87 -50.86
C PHE A 24 -15.06 -54.94 -49.41
N LEU A 25 -15.98 -55.86 -49.10
CA LEU A 25 -16.49 -56.06 -47.74
C LEU A 25 -15.42 -56.57 -46.77
N PHE A 26 -14.41 -57.31 -47.24
CA PHE A 26 -13.32 -57.81 -46.38
C PHE A 26 -12.23 -56.76 -46.05
N TRP A 27 -12.19 -55.61 -46.73
CA TRP A 27 -11.25 -54.51 -46.41
C TRP A 27 -11.79 -53.48 -45.40
N HIS A 28 -12.98 -53.70 -44.84
CA HIS A 28 -13.57 -52.85 -43.80
C HIS A 28 -13.79 -53.56 -42.46
N LEU A 29 -12.90 -54.49 -42.11
CA LEU A 29 -12.71 -54.94 -40.73
C LEU A 29 -11.82 -53.91 -40.00
N PRO A 30 -12.34 -53.12 -39.04
CA PRO A 30 -11.47 -52.32 -38.18
C PRO A 30 -10.69 -53.25 -37.26
N LEU A 31 -9.36 -53.28 -37.40
CA LEU A 31 -8.52 -53.82 -36.33
C LEU A 31 -8.70 -52.95 -35.10
N HIS A 32 -9.44 -53.46 -34.11
CA HIS A 32 -9.32 -52.98 -32.74
C HIS A 32 -7.97 -53.43 -32.17
N ALA A 33 -6.91 -52.75 -32.60
CA ALA A 33 -5.73 -52.60 -31.79
C ALA A 33 -6.20 -52.02 -30.45
N GLN A 34 -6.13 -52.82 -29.38
CA GLN A 34 -6.52 -52.38 -28.05
C GLN A 34 -5.38 -51.53 -27.47
N GLU A 35 -5.14 -50.38 -28.09
CA GLU A 35 -4.17 -49.38 -27.64
C GLU A 35 -4.64 -48.87 -26.28
N LYS A 36 -4.06 -49.48 -25.26
CA LYS A 36 -4.37 -49.27 -23.85
C LYS A 36 -3.74 -47.95 -23.44
N THR A 37 -4.32 -46.84 -23.90
CA THR A 37 -3.94 -45.46 -23.61
C THR A 37 -3.96 -45.26 -22.10
N GLU A 38 -2.79 -45.42 -21.48
CA GLU A 38 -2.56 -45.19 -20.07
C GLU A 38 -2.69 -43.69 -19.80
N ALA A 39 -3.27 -43.33 -18.66
CA ALA A 39 -3.49 -41.93 -18.34
C ALA A 39 -2.20 -41.35 -17.73
N GLU A 40 -1.58 -40.40 -18.44
CA GLU A 40 -0.31 -39.80 -18.01
C GLU A 40 -0.56 -38.85 -16.82
N GLU A 41 0.23 -38.98 -15.74
CA GLU A 41 0.18 -38.10 -14.57
C GLU A 41 1.08 -36.87 -14.83
N VAL A 42 0.45 -35.74 -15.17
CA VAL A 42 1.09 -34.50 -15.61
C VAL A 42 0.76 -33.37 -14.64
N SER A 43 1.79 -32.68 -14.14
CA SER A 43 1.62 -31.47 -13.32
C SER A 43 1.05 -30.33 -14.16
N VAL A 44 -0.05 -29.73 -13.70
CA VAL A 44 -0.72 -28.63 -14.40
C VAL A 44 -0.99 -27.46 -13.46
N TYR A 45 -0.93 -26.26 -14.03
CA TYR A 45 -1.09 -25.01 -13.30
C TYR A 45 -2.57 -24.65 -13.15
N LEU A 46 -3.12 -24.81 -11.95
CA LEU A 46 -4.48 -24.41 -11.60
C LEU A 46 -4.54 -22.89 -11.35
N ASN A 47 -5.44 -22.20 -12.03
CA ASN A 47 -5.79 -20.80 -11.83
C ASN A 47 -7.28 -20.73 -11.46
N VAL A 48 -7.59 -20.31 -10.23
CA VAL A 48 -8.97 -20.07 -9.81
C VAL A 48 -9.23 -18.58 -9.80
N GLN A 49 -10.20 -18.14 -10.62
CA GLN A 49 -10.52 -16.72 -10.77
C GLN A 49 -10.85 -16.08 -9.41
N ARG A 50 -10.26 -14.91 -9.13
CA ARG A 50 -10.38 -14.16 -7.86
C ARG A 50 -9.77 -14.85 -6.60
N VAL A 51 -9.30 -16.10 -6.67
CA VAL A 51 -8.68 -16.83 -5.53
C VAL A 51 -7.17 -17.02 -5.72
N GLY A 52 -6.71 -17.14 -6.97
CA GLY A 52 -5.29 -17.27 -7.32
C GLY A 52 -4.89 -18.69 -7.74
N ASN A 53 -3.59 -18.97 -7.72
CA ASN A 53 -3.00 -20.11 -8.42
C ASN A 53 -2.38 -21.15 -7.49
N THR A 54 -2.26 -22.38 -7.98
CA THR A 54 -1.44 -23.47 -7.43
C THR A 54 -1.06 -24.43 -8.56
N GLU A 55 -0.13 -25.35 -8.32
CA GLU A 55 0.08 -26.52 -9.18
C GLU A 55 -0.66 -27.72 -8.57
N ILE A 56 -1.15 -28.61 -9.43
CA ILE A 56 -1.85 -29.86 -9.08
C ILE A 56 -1.37 -30.98 -9.98
N SER A 57 -1.33 -32.21 -9.47
CA SER A 57 -1.09 -33.38 -10.32
C SER A 57 -2.39 -33.73 -11.05
N SER A 58 -2.40 -33.83 -12.38
CA SER A 58 -3.58 -34.18 -13.16
C SER A 58 -3.36 -35.43 -13.99
N LEU A 59 -4.42 -36.15 -14.33
CA LEU A 59 -4.35 -37.23 -15.32
C LEU A 59 -4.84 -36.72 -16.66
N ILE A 60 -4.05 -36.91 -17.71
CA ILE A 60 -4.42 -36.58 -19.09
C ILE A 60 -4.71 -37.88 -19.85
N ARG A 61 -5.86 -37.91 -20.55
CA ARG A 61 -6.24 -39.04 -21.42
C ARG A 61 -7.16 -38.55 -22.54
N ASN A 62 -6.77 -38.82 -23.79
CA ASN A 62 -7.53 -38.54 -25.01
C ASN A 62 -8.14 -37.13 -25.01
N ASP A 63 -7.26 -36.12 -25.04
CA ASP A 63 -7.57 -34.68 -24.99
C ASP A 63 -8.48 -34.22 -23.83
N THR A 64 -8.60 -35.02 -22.77
CA THR A 64 -9.35 -34.68 -21.55
C THR A 64 -8.43 -34.67 -20.32
N ALA A 65 -8.50 -33.61 -19.51
CA ALA A 65 -7.91 -33.58 -18.18
C ALA A 65 -8.90 -34.07 -17.10
N TYR A 66 -8.38 -34.90 -16.20
CA TYR A 66 -9.06 -35.41 -15.01
C TYR A 66 -8.33 -34.84 -13.79
N LEU A 67 -9.09 -34.27 -12.87
CA LEU A 67 -8.56 -33.40 -11.82
C LEU A 67 -8.70 -34.03 -10.42
N PRO A 68 -7.69 -33.90 -9.54
CA PRO A 68 -7.71 -34.46 -8.19
C PRO A 68 -8.73 -33.71 -7.33
N ILE A 69 -9.77 -34.41 -6.88
CA ILE A 69 -10.96 -33.77 -6.29
C ILE A 69 -10.60 -33.15 -4.93
N SER A 70 -9.89 -33.87 -4.07
CA SER A 70 -9.49 -33.35 -2.74
C SER A 70 -8.53 -32.17 -2.86
N GLU A 71 -7.51 -32.20 -3.72
CA GLU A 71 -6.56 -31.08 -3.86
C GLU A 71 -7.25 -29.78 -4.29
N ILE A 72 -8.20 -29.86 -5.24
CA ILE A 72 -9.01 -28.70 -5.63
C ILE A 72 -9.92 -28.25 -4.48
N PHE A 73 -10.62 -29.19 -3.82
CA PHE A 73 -11.52 -28.83 -2.73
C PHE A 73 -10.78 -28.25 -1.52
N ASP A 74 -9.61 -28.76 -1.16
CA ASP A 74 -8.76 -28.24 -0.10
C ASP A 74 -8.23 -26.84 -0.44
N PHE A 75 -7.78 -26.61 -1.69
CA PHE A 75 -7.37 -25.27 -2.16
C PHE A 75 -8.51 -24.24 -2.11
N LEU A 76 -9.75 -24.68 -2.39
CA LEU A 76 -10.96 -23.86 -2.31
C LEU A 76 -11.55 -23.74 -0.88
N LYS A 77 -10.96 -24.45 0.10
CA LYS A 77 -11.44 -24.61 1.49
C LYS A 77 -12.86 -25.22 1.58
N ILE A 78 -13.13 -26.23 0.75
CA ILE A 78 -14.35 -27.04 0.74
C ILE A 78 -14.11 -28.31 1.56
N THR A 79 -14.85 -28.47 2.66
CA THR A 79 -14.70 -29.58 3.60
C THR A 79 -14.99 -30.93 2.94
N ASN A 80 -13.96 -31.76 2.80
CA ASN A 80 -14.04 -33.11 2.21
C ASN A 80 -13.28 -34.13 3.08
N ARG A 81 -13.66 -35.42 2.99
CA ARG A 81 -12.98 -36.55 3.62
C ARG A 81 -13.09 -37.79 2.73
N ALA A 82 -11.96 -38.39 2.40
CA ALA A 82 -11.90 -39.66 1.66
C ALA A 82 -12.18 -40.87 2.57
N SER A 83 -12.71 -41.94 2.00
CA SER A 83 -12.73 -43.26 2.67
C SER A 83 -11.33 -43.87 2.73
N ALA A 84 -11.10 -44.78 3.69
CA ALA A 84 -9.79 -45.43 3.89
C ALA A 84 -9.33 -46.24 2.66
N ASP A 85 -10.28 -46.76 1.87
CA ASP A 85 -10.03 -47.44 0.60
C ASP A 85 -9.86 -46.49 -0.60
N ARG A 86 -10.06 -45.17 -0.43
CA ARG A 86 -10.12 -44.14 -1.49
C ARG A 86 -11.13 -44.42 -2.63
N ASP A 87 -12.16 -45.25 -2.42
CA ASP A 87 -13.24 -45.46 -3.41
C ASP A 87 -14.42 -44.47 -3.27
N SER A 88 -14.43 -43.63 -2.22
CA SER A 88 -15.44 -42.59 -2.04
C SER A 88 -14.88 -41.32 -1.37
N LEU A 89 -15.51 -40.18 -1.66
CA LEU A 89 -15.25 -38.88 -1.05
C LEU A 89 -16.56 -38.28 -0.55
N LYS A 90 -16.64 -37.87 0.71
CA LYS A 90 -17.83 -37.23 1.30
C LYS A 90 -17.49 -35.88 1.91
N GLY A 91 -18.43 -34.94 1.89
CA GLY A 91 -18.20 -33.60 2.39
C GLY A 91 -19.40 -32.68 2.31
N TYR A 92 -19.14 -31.38 2.47
CA TYR A 92 -20.14 -30.32 2.44
C TYR A 92 -19.67 -29.19 1.52
N PHE A 93 -20.49 -28.81 0.55
CA PHE A 93 -20.13 -27.78 -0.43
C PHE A 93 -20.56 -26.40 0.07
N ILE A 94 -19.62 -25.63 0.62
CA ILE A 94 -19.78 -24.25 1.15
C ILE A 94 -20.63 -24.16 2.44
N ASN A 95 -21.74 -24.91 2.55
CA ASN A 95 -22.56 -24.98 3.76
C ASN A 95 -22.92 -26.43 4.15
N SER A 96 -23.27 -26.64 5.42
CA SER A 96 -23.64 -27.96 5.96
C SER A 96 -24.94 -28.52 5.39
N SER A 97 -25.81 -27.68 4.81
CA SER A 97 -27.03 -28.09 4.13
C SER A 97 -26.85 -28.50 2.66
N ALA A 98 -25.61 -28.48 2.13
CA ALA A 98 -25.27 -28.98 0.80
C ALA A 98 -24.25 -30.14 0.88
N PRO A 99 -24.63 -31.30 1.46
CA PRO A 99 -23.76 -32.48 1.47
C PRO A 99 -23.50 -33.01 0.06
N PHE A 100 -22.33 -33.61 -0.11
CA PHE A 100 -21.99 -34.40 -1.30
C PHE A 100 -21.38 -35.76 -0.93
N LEU A 101 -21.62 -36.76 -1.79
CA LEU A 101 -20.99 -38.07 -1.76
C LEU A 101 -20.62 -38.48 -3.19
N ILE A 102 -19.32 -38.57 -3.46
CA ILE A 102 -18.75 -39.09 -4.71
C ILE A 102 -18.38 -40.56 -4.45
N ASN A 103 -18.91 -41.48 -5.25
CA ASN A 103 -18.73 -42.93 -5.06
C ASN A 103 -18.31 -43.61 -6.36
N ARG A 104 -17.08 -44.16 -6.40
CA ARG A 104 -16.53 -44.86 -7.57
C ARG A 104 -17.16 -46.23 -7.80
N LYS A 105 -17.46 -46.98 -6.75
CA LYS A 105 -18.06 -48.32 -6.85
C LYS A 105 -19.46 -48.27 -7.48
N GLY A 106 -20.19 -47.17 -7.30
CA GLY A 106 -21.47 -46.90 -7.96
C GLY A 106 -21.41 -45.98 -9.18
N ASN A 107 -20.23 -45.50 -9.62
CA ASN A 107 -20.05 -44.46 -10.65
C ASN A 107 -21.05 -43.29 -10.51
N GLN A 108 -21.23 -42.75 -9.30
CA GLN A 108 -22.25 -41.74 -9.04
C GLN A 108 -21.76 -40.64 -8.08
N ILE A 109 -22.33 -39.45 -8.26
CA ILE A 109 -22.16 -38.29 -7.37
C ILE A 109 -23.54 -37.90 -6.86
N ILE A 110 -23.74 -37.93 -5.55
CA ILE A 110 -24.93 -37.39 -4.90
C ILE A 110 -24.55 -35.99 -4.40
N TYR A 111 -25.34 -34.97 -4.75
CA TYR A 111 -25.14 -33.59 -4.30
C TYR A 111 -26.49 -32.90 -4.13
N LYS A 112 -26.76 -32.31 -2.95
CA LYS A 112 -28.07 -31.73 -2.58
C LYS A 112 -29.22 -32.71 -2.89
N GLU A 113 -29.08 -33.94 -2.42
CA GLU A 113 -30.04 -35.06 -2.59
C GLU A 113 -30.28 -35.51 -4.06
N LYS A 114 -29.71 -34.82 -5.06
CA LYS A 114 -29.77 -35.19 -6.47
C LYS A 114 -28.60 -36.11 -6.83
N THR A 115 -28.92 -37.26 -7.44
CA THR A 115 -27.93 -38.22 -7.94
C THR A 115 -27.57 -37.92 -9.40
N TYR A 116 -26.27 -37.86 -9.67
CA TYR A 116 -25.67 -37.68 -10.99
C TYR A 116 -24.90 -38.96 -11.34
N LEU A 117 -25.29 -39.63 -12.44
CA LEU A 117 -24.62 -40.83 -12.93
C LEU A 117 -23.42 -40.43 -13.81
N LEU A 118 -22.25 -41.02 -13.55
CA LEU A 118 -21.02 -40.84 -14.33
C LEU A 118 -20.85 -41.97 -15.35
N ARG A 119 -20.12 -41.73 -16.44
CA ARG A 119 -19.78 -42.82 -17.38
C ARG A 119 -18.62 -43.66 -16.82
N PRO A 120 -18.55 -44.97 -17.12
CA PRO A 120 -17.40 -45.79 -16.75
C PRO A 120 -16.08 -45.17 -17.24
N GLY A 121 -15.18 -44.85 -16.31
CA GLY A 121 -13.90 -44.20 -16.60
C GLY A 121 -13.85 -42.68 -16.41
N ASP A 122 -14.99 -42.00 -16.15
CA ASP A 122 -14.99 -40.55 -15.82
C ASP A 122 -14.51 -40.23 -14.39
N LEU A 123 -14.40 -41.27 -13.55
CA LEU A 123 -13.90 -41.21 -12.19
C LEU A 123 -12.73 -42.20 -12.02
N ILE A 124 -11.50 -41.69 -11.97
CA ILE A 124 -10.26 -42.49 -11.95
C ILE A 124 -9.69 -42.50 -10.53
N LYS A 125 -9.12 -43.64 -10.10
CA LYS A 125 -8.48 -43.79 -8.78
C LYS A 125 -7.01 -44.16 -8.99
N THR A 126 -6.12 -43.39 -8.39
CA THR A 126 -4.70 -43.77 -8.23
C THR A 126 -4.45 -44.20 -6.78
N PRO A 127 -3.25 -44.71 -6.43
CA PRO A 127 -2.89 -44.94 -5.04
C PRO A 127 -2.95 -43.68 -4.16
N ALA A 128 -2.80 -42.49 -4.75
CA ALA A 128 -2.76 -41.20 -4.05
C ALA A 128 -4.15 -40.58 -3.81
N THR A 129 -4.97 -40.45 -4.86
CA THR A 129 -6.21 -39.66 -4.81
C THR A 129 -7.26 -40.12 -5.84
N LEU A 130 -8.45 -39.51 -5.76
CA LEU A 130 -9.59 -39.73 -6.63
C LEU A 130 -9.72 -38.56 -7.61
N TYR A 131 -9.77 -38.87 -8.90
CA TYR A 131 -9.77 -37.94 -10.02
C TYR A 131 -11.14 -37.93 -10.72
N LEU A 132 -11.60 -36.75 -11.14
CA LEU A 132 -12.86 -36.53 -11.85
C LEU A 132 -12.61 -35.79 -13.17
N ARG A 133 -13.22 -36.22 -14.28
CA ARG A 133 -13.25 -35.49 -15.56
C ARG A 133 -13.65 -34.02 -15.33
N SER A 134 -12.83 -33.07 -15.78
CA SER A 134 -12.95 -31.63 -15.47
C SER A 134 -14.36 -31.04 -15.64
N GLN A 135 -15.08 -31.46 -16.69
CA GLN A 135 -16.43 -31.01 -17.03
C GLN A 135 -17.48 -31.17 -15.90
N TYR A 136 -17.29 -32.13 -15.00
CA TYR A 136 -18.23 -32.36 -13.89
C TYR A 136 -18.09 -31.37 -12.73
N PHE A 137 -16.95 -30.68 -12.60
CA PHE A 137 -16.80 -29.58 -11.64
C PHE A 137 -17.76 -28.43 -12.00
N GLY A 138 -17.93 -28.14 -13.31
CA GLY A 138 -18.90 -27.16 -13.79
C GLY A 138 -20.34 -27.62 -13.59
N SER A 139 -20.71 -28.77 -14.17
CA SER A 139 -22.11 -29.21 -14.26
C SER A 139 -22.74 -29.69 -12.93
N ILE A 140 -21.93 -30.05 -11.93
CA ILE A 140 -22.42 -30.45 -10.61
C ILE A 140 -22.21 -29.34 -9.57
N PHE A 141 -21.02 -28.75 -9.53
CA PHE A 141 -20.60 -27.87 -8.43
C PHE A 141 -20.58 -26.37 -8.79
N GLY A 142 -20.80 -26.00 -10.06
CA GLY A 142 -20.72 -24.59 -10.51
C GLY A 142 -19.29 -24.06 -10.57
N LEU A 143 -18.30 -24.94 -10.77
CA LEU A 143 -16.87 -24.63 -10.87
C LEU A 143 -16.38 -24.97 -12.29
N GLU A 144 -16.49 -24.02 -13.22
CA GLU A 144 -16.23 -24.25 -14.65
C GLU A 144 -14.74 -24.48 -14.93
N ALA A 145 -14.29 -25.72 -14.86
CA ALA A 145 -12.90 -26.12 -15.09
C ALA A 145 -12.60 -26.29 -16.59
N THR A 146 -11.96 -25.28 -17.18
CA THR A 146 -11.45 -25.30 -18.56
C THR A 146 -9.97 -25.68 -18.58
N PHE A 147 -9.58 -26.64 -19.42
CA PHE A 147 -8.17 -27.06 -19.55
C PHE A 147 -7.55 -26.54 -20.86
N SER A 148 -6.31 -26.05 -20.78
CA SER A 148 -5.53 -25.59 -21.91
C SER A 148 -4.24 -26.39 -22.03
N PHE A 149 -4.21 -27.29 -23.02
CA PHE A 149 -3.02 -28.10 -23.36
C PHE A 149 -1.79 -27.24 -23.64
N ARG A 150 -1.93 -26.17 -24.42
CA ARG A 150 -0.82 -25.27 -24.82
C ARG A 150 -0.05 -24.71 -23.63
N ASN A 151 -0.74 -24.49 -22.50
CA ASN A 151 -0.18 -23.82 -21.33
C ASN A 151 -0.04 -24.79 -20.12
N LEU A 152 -0.38 -26.07 -20.29
CA LEU A 152 -0.57 -27.07 -19.23
C LEU A 152 -1.26 -26.48 -17.99
N SER A 153 -2.44 -25.88 -18.20
CA SER A 153 -3.13 -25.10 -17.17
C SER A 153 -4.64 -25.33 -17.13
N VAL A 154 -5.21 -25.39 -15.93
CA VAL A 154 -6.65 -25.44 -15.69
C VAL A 154 -7.10 -24.07 -15.20
N THR A 155 -8.10 -23.46 -15.83
CA THR A 155 -8.76 -22.24 -15.32
C THR A 155 -10.14 -22.60 -14.78
N ILE A 156 -10.44 -22.22 -13.54
CA ILE A 156 -11.76 -22.34 -12.93
C ILE A 156 -12.41 -20.95 -12.83
N SER A 157 -13.54 -20.76 -13.52
CA SER A 157 -14.49 -19.67 -13.32
C SER A 157 -15.65 -20.09 -12.41
N THR A 158 -16.14 -19.16 -11.58
CA THR A 158 -17.38 -19.31 -10.82
C THR A 158 -17.89 -17.96 -10.31
N ASP A 159 -19.22 -17.80 -10.26
CA ASP A 159 -19.88 -16.66 -9.63
C ASP A 159 -20.27 -16.93 -8.16
N ILE A 160 -20.01 -18.13 -7.64
CA ILE A 160 -20.32 -18.51 -6.27
C ILE A 160 -19.27 -17.91 -5.31
N GLU A 161 -19.68 -17.27 -4.21
CA GLU A 161 -18.75 -16.76 -3.19
C GLU A 161 -18.12 -17.93 -2.41
N LEU A 162 -16.94 -18.37 -2.88
CA LEU A 162 -16.16 -19.47 -2.32
C LEU A 162 -15.70 -19.18 -0.87
N PRO A 163 -15.57 -20.19 0.00
CA PRO A 163 -15.07 -20.02 1.37
C PRO A 163 -13.71 -19.32 1.42
N ALA A 164 -12.78 -19.71 0.54
CA ALA A 164 -11.47 -19.07 0.41
C ALA A 164 -11.56 -17.57 0.05
N LEU A 165 -12.45 -17.19 -0.87
CA LEU A 165 -12.66 -15.78 -1.28
C LEU A 165 -13.27 -14.96 -0.13
N ARG A 166 -14.25 -15.52 0.59
CA ARG A 166 -14.86 -14.89 1.75
C ARG A 166 -13.86 -14.67 2.89
N GLU A 167 -12.97 -15.63 3.13
CA GLU A 167 -11.90 -15.52 4.13
C GLU A 167 -10.85 -14.45 3.74
N MET A 168 -10.46 -14.39 2.46
CA MET A 168 -9.59 -13.31 1.95
C MET A 168 -10.22 -11.94 2.19
N ARG A 169 -11.48 -11.74 1.80
CA ARG A 169 -12.23 -10.49 1.97
C ARG A 169 -12.40 -10.10 3.46
N LEU A 170 -12.61 -11.08 4.34
CA LEU A 170 -12.61 -10.88 5.80
C LEU A 170 -11.22 -10.47 6.34
N SER A 171 -10.13 -11.01 5.78
CA SER A 171 -8.76 -10.62 6.14
C SER A 171 -8.42 -9.20 5.68
N GLU A 172 -8.85 -8.80 4.48
CA GLU A 172 -8.69 -7.44 3.95
C GLU A 172 -9.44 -6.41 4.79
N MET A 173 -10.71 -6.67 5.14
CA MET A 173 -11.49 -5.78 6.01
C MET A 173 -10.86 -5.64 7.42
N ARG A 174 -10.37 -6.73 8.01
CA ARG A 174 -9.62 -6.69 9.28
C ARG A 174 -8.35 -5.84 9.16
N ASN A 175 -7.60 -6.01 8.08
CA ASN A 175 -6.42 -5.19 7.79
C ASN A 175 -6.79 -3.71 7.61
N ASN A 176 -7.89 -3.40 6.92
CA ASN A 176 -8.42 -2.05 6.76
C ASN A 176 -8.82 -1.42 8.10
N ILE A 177 -9.53 -2.14 8.97
CA ILE A 177 -9.89 -1.69 10.33
C ILE A 177 -8.64 -1.37 11.14
N ASN A 178 -7.68 -2.30 11.20
CA ASN A 178 -6.45 -2.13 11.97
C ASN A 178 -5.63 -0.94 11.42
N GLN A 179 -5.55 -0.79 10.10
CA GLN A 179 -4.91 0.33 9.43
C GLN A 179 -5.62 1.68 9.61
N LEU A 180 -6.94 1.71 9.83
CA LEU A 180 -7.70 2.93 10.14
C LEU A 180 -7.50 3.37 11.59
N LYS A 181 -7.49 2.41 12.53
CA LYS A 181 -7.20 2.68 13.95
C LYS A 181 -5.73 3.01 14.23
N GLY A 182 -4.81 2.45 13.45
CA GLY A 182 -3.36 2.50 13.69
C GLY A 182 -2.79 1.26 14.40
N GLU A 183 -3.62 0.24 14.65
CA GLU A 183 -3.30 -1.03 15.35
C GLU A 183 -2.56 -2.03 14.44
N ALA A 184 -1.62 -1.57 13.62
CA ALA A 184 -0.89 -2.41 12.67
C ALA A 184 0.25 -3.18 13.36
N LYS A 185 0.14 -4.52 13.40
CA LYS A 185 1.15 -5.39 14.00
C LYS A 185 2.39 -5.50 13.11
N ALA A 186 3.55 -5.09 13.64
CA ALA A 186 4.85 -5.22 12.98
C ALA A 186 5.61 -6.47 13.42
N ASP A 187 6.54 -6.95 12.58
CA ASP A 187 7.51 -8.01 12.90
C ASP A 187 8.65 -7.48 13.80
N THR A 188 8.89 -6.17 13.80
CA THR A 188 9.94 -5.50 14.57
C THR A 188 9.62 -4.02 14.74
N THR A 189 9.94 -3.48 15.91
CA THR A 189 9.86 -2.05 16.22
C THR A 189 11.26 -1.47 16.40
N ILE A 190 11.54 -0.32 15.80
CA ILE A 190 12.77 0.45 15.94
C ILE A 190 12.43 1.74 16.70
N SER A 191 12.75 1.73 17.98
CA SER A 191 12.43 2.82 18.93
C SER A 191 13.18 4.12 18.65
N ARG A 192 12.74 5.21 19.31
CA ARG A 192 13.34 6.55 19.20
C ARG A 192 14.82 6.57 19.61
N THR A 193 15.65 7.42 18.99
CA THR A 193 17.05 7.65 19.40
C THR A 193 17.20 8.95 20.19
N TYR A 194 18.17 8.98 21.12
CA TYR A 194 18.42 10.10 22.02
C TYR A 194 19.91 10.51 21.99
N PRO A 195 20.44 10.99 20.85
CA PRO A 195 21.83 11.42 20.76
C PRO A 195 22.07 12.67 21.62
N ALA A 196 23.26 12.77 22.21
CA ALA A 196 23.67 13.93 23.01
C ALA A 196 23.76 15.21 22.15
N PHE A 197 24.28 15.10 20.92
CA PHE A 197 24.35 16.18 19.94
C PHE A 197 24.19 15.62 18.52
N HIS A 198 23.38 16.27 17.69
CA HIS A 198 23.31 16.04 16.24
C HIS A 198 22.83 17.33 15.56
N PHE A 199 23.48 17.78 14.50
CA PHE A 199 23.00 18.90 13.69
C PHE A 199 22.99 18.48 12.22
N GLY A 200 21.83 18.59 11.59
CA GLY A 200 21.60 17.98 10.28
C GLY A 200 20.75 18.79 9.31
N THR A 201 19.98 19.78 9.75
CA THR A 201 19.08 20.53 8.85
C THR A 201 19.33 22.04 8.92
N ALA A 202 19.26 22.68 7.76
CA ALA A 202 19.31 24.13 7.61
C ALA A 202 18.33 24.59 6.52
N ASP A 203 17.30 25.33 6.91
CA ASP A 203 16.35 25.98 6.00
C ASP A 203 16.72 27.45 5.85
N TRP A 204 16.71 27.96 4.63
CA TRP A 204 17.10 29.34 4.33
C TRP A 204 16.11 30.00 3.37
N SER A 205 15.93 31.32 3.54
CA SER A 205 15.28 32.15 2.53
C SER A 205 15.89 33.55 2.49
N VAL A 206 15.92 34.15 1.30
CA VAL A 206 16.33 35.53 1.07
C VAL A 206 15.28 36.16 0.15
N ILE A 207 14.82 37.35 0.52
CA ILE A 207 13.89 38.18 -0.25
C ILE A 207 14.52 39.57 -0.33
N SER A 208 14.72 40.10 -1.54
CA SER A 208 15.20 41.46 -1.77
C SER A 208 14.16 42.22 -2.58
N ALA A 209 13.65 43.31 -2.03
CA ALA A 209 12.78 44.26 -2.70
C ALA A 209 13.56 45.56 -2.95
N GLN A 210 13.49 46.08 -4.17
CA GLN A 210 14.13 47.32 -4.58
C GLN A 210 13.05 48.26 -5.12
N ASP A 211 12.66 49.24 -4.31
CA ASP A 211 11.67 50.25 -4.68
C ASP A 211 12.38 51.54 -5.13
N SER A 212 11.95 52.05 -6.29
CA SER A 212 12.48 53.27 -6.93
C SER A 212 12.41 54.55 -6.08
N ARG A 213 11.68 54.56 -4.96
CA ARG A 213 11.50 55.70 -4.05
C ARG A 213 11.84 55.39 -2.60
N LEU A 214 11.68 54.14 -2.16
CA LEU A 214 11.96 53.71 -0.78
C LEU A 214 13.33 53.01 -0.59
N GLY A 215 14.05 52.72 -1.68
CA GLY A 215 15.36 52.05 -1.63
C GLY A 215 15.25 50.52 -1.55
N SER A 216 16.26 49.87 -0.97
CA SER A 216 16.34 48.40 -0.89
C SER A 216 16.05 47.85 0.51
N ASP A 217 15.06 46.96 0.58
CA ASP A 217 14.74 46.14 1.74
C ASP A 217 15.11 44.69 1.43
N THR A 218 16.13 44.17 2.12
CA THR A 218 16.57 42.78 2.01
C THR A 218 16.36 42.07 3.33
N ARG A 219 15.55 41.01 3.27
CA ARG A 219 15.17 40.18 4.40
C ARG A 219 15.75 38.79 4.19
N ALA A 220 16.40 38.24 5.19
CA ALA A 220 16.96 36.90 5.15
C ALA A 220 16.57 36.12 6.40
N SER A 221 16.16 34.88 6.24
CA SER A 221 15.95 33.97 7.36
C SER A 221 16.84 32.73 7.22
N LEU A 222 17.46 32.35 8.33
CA LEU A 222 18.18 31.09 8.48
C LEU A 222 17.57 30.38 9.68
N ARG A 223 17.12 29.13 9.49
CA ARG A 223 16.68 28.24 10.56
C ARG A 223 17.55 26.99 10.54
N LEU A 224 18.09 26.62 11.69
CA LEU A 224 18.90 25.43 11.92
C LEU A 224 18.12 24.45 12.80
N GLY A 225 18.20 23.17 12.46
CA GLY A 225 17.54 22.09 13.19
C GLY A 225 18.51 20.96 13.54
N GLY A 226 18.50 20.58 14.81
CA GLY A 226 19.27 19.47 15.35
C GLY A 226 18.61 18.81 16.56
N LEU A 227 19.44 18.16 17.37
CA LEU A 227 19.14 17.54 18.65
C LEU A 227 20.27 17.89 19.64
N ILE A 228 19.89 18.28 20.85
CA ILE A 228 20.78 18.49 22.00
C ILE A 228 20.17 17.75 23.19
N ALA A 229 20.97 16.95 23.91
CA ALA A 229 20.53 16.13 25.04
C ALA A 229 19.27 15.28 24.74
N GLY A 230 19.17 14.72 23.52
CA GLY A 230 18.00 13.95 23.05
C GLY A 230 16.72 14.77 22.77
N GLY A 231 16.71 16.07 23.05
CA GLY A 231 15.64 17.01 22.69
C GLY A 231 15.92 17.70 21.37
N GLU A 232 14.89 17.81 20.54
CA GLU A 232 14.92 18.57 19.27
C GLU A 232 15.30 20.02 19.55
N THR A 233 16.18 20.59 18.74
CA THR A 233 16.64 21.97 18.91
C THR A 233 16.49 22.73 17.60
N ASP A 234 15.64 23.74 17.63
CA ASP A 234 15.38 24.64 16.50
C ASP A 234 15.83 26.05 16.87
N VAL A 235 16.70 26.63 16.03
CA VAL A 235 17.17 28.02 16.16
C VAL A 235 16.88 28.74 14.85
N ALA A 236 16.34 29.95 14.90
CA ALA A 236 16.18 30.79 13.71
C ALA A 236 16.63 32.23 13.94
N ILE A 237 17.22 32.82 12.91
CA ILE A 237 17.63 34.23 12.87
C ILE A 237 16.94 34.87 11.68
N ASN A 238 16.24 35.98 11.92
CA ASN A 238 15.61 36.80 10.88
C ASN A 238 16.34 38.15 10.81
N TYR A 239 16.98 38.39 9.67
CA TYR A 239 17.70 39.62 9.34
C TYR A 239 16.86 40.49 8.42
N HIS A 240 16.90 41.81 8.63
CA HIS A 240 16.27 42.85 7.82
C HIS A 240 17.31 43.95 7.59
N SER A 241 17.46 44.46 6.36
CA SER A 241 18.45 45.52 6.09
C SER A 241 18.07 46.91 6.60
N THR A 242 16.83 47.07 7.07
CA THR A 242 16.24 48.34 7.54
C THR A 242 16.09 48.42 9.07
N GLU A 243 16.32 47.32 9.80
CA GLU A 243 16.19 47.25 11.27
C GLU A 243 17.44 46.62 11.89
N PRO A 244 17.92 47.08 13.06
CA PRO A 244 18.99 46.41 13.78
C PRO A 244 18.54 45.02 14.30
N LEU A 245 19.47 44.07 14.41
CA LEU A 245 19.18 42.72 14.88
C LEU A 245 18.89 42.69 16.39
N ILE A 246 17.61 42.81 16.74
CA ILE A 246 17.10 42.67 18.12
C ILE A 246 16.83 41.21 18.49
N GLU A 247 16.87 40.87 19.78
CA GLU A 247 16.60 39.50 20.29
C GLU A 247 15.22 38.98 19.85
N ARG A 248 14.21 39.85 19.76
CA ARG A 248 12.85 39.50 19.31
C ARG A 248 12.81 38.90 17.90
N ASN A 249 13.80 39.23 17.04
CA ASN A 249 13.89 38.72 15.67
C ASN A 249 14.60 37.35 15.61
N GLN A 250 15.08 36.84 16.74
CA GLN A 250 15.66 35.51 16.93
C GLN A 250 14.62 34.55 17.54
N TYR A 251 14.69 33.28 17.18
CA TYR A 251 13.90 32.19 17.73
C TYR A 251 14.85 31.10 18.23
N TYR A 252 14.55 30.52 19.40
CA TYR A 252 15.26 29.37 19.93
C TYR A 252 14.28 28.51 20.72
N GLN A 253 14.23 27.21 20.42
CA GLN A 253 13.37 26.25 21.10
C GLN A 253 14.10 24.92 21.26
N TRP A 254 14.08 24.38 22.47
CA TRP A 254 14.46 23.01 22.78
C TRP A 254 13.21 22.22 23.15
N ARG A 255 13.00 21.03 22.58
CA ARG A 255 11.84 20.16 22.84
C ARG A 255 12.25 18.69 23.01
N LEU A 256 12.16 18.19 24.24
CA LEU A 256 12.20 16.77 24.52
C LEU A 256 10.79 16.20 24.52
N ALA A 257 10.56 15.15 23.73
CA ALA A 257 9.29 14.44 23.72
C ALA A 257 9.45 12.91 23.68
N ASN A 258 8.55 12.25 24.42
CA ASN A 258 8.40 10.80 24.51
C ASN A 258 6.92 10.46 24.76
N ASN A 259 6.21 9.99 23.73
CA ASN A 259 4.79 9.67 23.81
C ASN A 259 4.46 8.42 24.65
N ASP A 260 5.46 7.56 24.91
CA ASP A 260 5.30 6.32 25.66
C ASP A 260 5.13 6.56 27.18
N ASN A 261 5.47 7.76 27.66
CA ASN A 261 5.20 8.18 29.03
C ASN A 261 3.72 8.61 29.20
N THR A 262 3.14 8.32 30.37
CA THR A 262 1.78 8.73 30.74
C THR A 262 1.74 10.04 31.52
N ILE A 263 2.80 10.36 32.27
CA ILE A 263 2.83 11.51 33.19
C ILE A 263 3.36 12.77 32.50
N VAL A 264 4.47 12.68 31.76
CA VAL A 264 5.06 13.81 31.01
C VAL A 264 5.45 13.34 29.61
N ARG A 265 4.71 13.78 28.59
CA ARG A 265 4.99 13.43 27.17
C ARG A 265 5.90 14.43 26.48
N GLN A 266 5.85 15.71 26.86
CA GLN A 266 6.67 16.77 26.27
C GLN A 266 7.18 17.75 27.33
N ILE A 267 8.44 18.16 27.17
CA ILE A 267 9.07 19.29 27.86
C ILE A 267 9.64 20.19 26.78
N THR A 268 9.27 21.47 26.78
CA THR A 268 9.78 22.49 25.86
C THR A 268 10.38 23.64 26.65
N ALA A 269 11.52 24.18 26.20
CA ALA A 269 12.17 25.36 26.76
C ALA A 269 12.59 26.34 25.65
N GLY A 270 12.70 27.63 25.99
CA GLY A 270 13.02 28.71 25.05
C GLY A 270 11.79 29.54 24.68
N LYS A 271 11.69 30.00 23.43
CA LYS A 271 10.52 30.76 22.93
C LYS A 271 9.36 29.80 22.69
N ILE A 272 8.30 29.90 23.49
CA ILE A 272 7.20 28.92 23.56
C ILE A 272 5.89 29.43 22.95
N ALA A 273 5.05 28.48 22.51
CA ALA A 273 3.77 28.76 21.87
C ALA A 273 2.73 29.33 22.85
N LYS A 274 2.16 30.48 22.50
CA LYS A 274 1.21 31.24 23.34
C LYS A 274 -0.23 30.72 23.18
N GLN A 275 -0.65 29.80 24.02
CA GLN A 275 -2.07 29.56 24.30
C GLN A 275 -2.47 30.46 25.47
N SER A 276 -3.00 31.64 25.18
CA SER A 276 -3.27 32.71 26.16
C SER A 276 -4.72 33.19 26.08
N ILE A 277 -5.34 33.51 27.21
CA ILE A 277 -6.58 34.31 27.26
C ILE A 277 -6.22 35.78 27.01
N SER A 278 -5.16 36.25 27.67
CA SER A 278 -4.64 37.61 27.64
C SER A 278 -3.93 37.96 26.32
N SER A 279 -3.95 39.22 25.92
CA SER A 279 -3.40 39.72 24.66
C SER A 279 -1.87 39.90 24.70
N ILE A 280 -1.13 38.80 24.70
CA ILE A 280 0.34 38.80 24.71
C ILE A 280 0.89 38.92 23.27
N PHE A 281 1.35 40.12 22.88
CA PHE A 281 1.86 40.37 21.54
C PHE A 281 3.31 39.90 21.33
N ALA A 282 4.22 40.21 22.27
CA ALA A 282 5.63 39.77 22.22
C ALA A 282 5.81 38.26 22.48
N PRO A 283 6.96 37.64 22.14
CA PRO A 283 7.26 36.25 22.50
C PRO A 283 7.24 36.01 24.02
N VAL A 284 7.06 34.74 24.42
CA VAL A 284 7.27 34.27 25.80
C VAL A 284 8.50 33.37 25.80
N VAL A 285 9.49 33.70 26.63
CA VAL A 285 10.66 32.86 26.92
C VAL A 285 10.40 32.12 28.21
N GLY A 286 10.45 30.79 28.20
CA GLY A 286 10.13 30.00 29.39
C GLY A 286 10.21 28.49 29.19
N VAL A 287 9.45 27.77 30.03
CA VAL A 287 9.33 26.31 30.02
C VAL A 287 7.85 25.92 29.94
N GLN A 288 7.55 24.88 29.16
CA GLN A 288 6.25 24.25 29.04
C GLN A 288 6.37 22.74 29.25
N VAL A 289 5.48 22.17 30.06
CA VAL A 289 5.40 20.73 30.37
C VAL A 289 3.98 20.25 30.10
N THR A 290 3.83 19.15 29.37
CA THR A 290 2.50 18.59 29.04
C THR A 290 2.54 17.07 28.90
N ASN A 291 1.41 16.41 29.16
CA ASN A 291 1.17 15.02 28.80
C ASN A 291 0.31 14.85 27.54
N ALA A 292 0.00 15.93 26.81
CA ALA A 292 -0.57 15.84 25.47
C ALA A 292 0.44 15.18 24.50
N PRO A 293 0.00 14.27 23.61
CA PRO A 293 0.89 13.63 22.65
C PRO A 293 1.44 14.64 21.63
N THR A 294 2.63 14.40 21.07
CA THR A 294 3.14 15.21 19.94
C THR A 294 2.34 14.99 18.66
N THR A 295 1.68 13.84 18.54
CA THR A 295 1.03 13.36 17.32
C THR A 295 -0.47 13.62 17.37
N LEU A 296 -1.05 14.03 16.24
CA LEU A 296 -2.50 14.12 16.11
C LEU A 296 -3.13 12.74 16.33
N ARG A 297 -3.95 12.62 17.38
CA ARG A 297 -4.74 11.42 17.68
C ARG A 297 -5.54 11.02 16.42
N ARG A 298 -5.41 9.76 15.98
CA ARG A 298 -6.08 9.28 14.76
C ARG A 298 -7.47 8.72 15.06
N SER A 299 -7.58 7.81 16.02
CA SER A 299 -8.85 7.27 16.51
C SER A 299 -9.33 8.03 17.76
N PHE A 300 -10.65 8.22 17.88
CA PHE A 300 -11.34 8.81 19.03
C PHE A 300 -12.18 7.80 19.81
N GLY A 301 -12.67 6.74 19.15
CA GLY A 301 -13.54 5.73 19.74
C GLY A 301 -14.36 4.99 18.67
N THR A 302 -15.54 4.47 19.05
CA THR A 302 -16.53 3.88 18.12
C THR A 302 -17.87 4.60 18.22
N TYR A 303 -18.71 4.44 17.18
CA TYR A 303 -20.08 4.91 17.11
C TYR A 303 -20.96 3.86 16.43
N THR A 304 -22.09 3.53 17.02
CA THR A 304 -23.01 2.53 16.47
C THR A 304 -23.97 3.17 15.48
N ILE A 305 -23.90 2.81 14.20
CA ILE A 305 -24.96 3.09 13.22
C ILE A 305 -25.91 1.90 13.21
N SER A 306 -27.15 2.09 13.69
CA SER A 306 -28.22 1.11 13.58
C SER A 306 -29.45 1.71 12.90
N ASN A 307 -30.07 0.97 11.98
CA ASN A 307 -31.28 1.39 11.26
C ASN A 307 -31.95 0.17 10.60
N THR A 308 -33.05 0.38 9.88
CA THR A 308 -33.70 -0.64 9.04
C THR A 308 -33.49 -0.40 7.55
N THR A 309 -33.51 -1.49 6.79
CA THR A 309 -33.59 -1.58 5.33
C THR A 309 -34.65 -2.65 4.98
N GLN A 310 -34.72 -3.10 3.73
CA GLN A 310 -35.56 -4.26 3.39
C GLN A 310 -34.94 -5.59 3.88
N PRO A 311 -35.74 -6.61 4.26
CA PRO A 311 -35.23 -7.88 4.75
C PRO A 311 -34.25 -8.59 3.81
N ASN A 312 -33.28 -9.30 4.37
CA ASN A 312 -32.22 -10.04 3.65
C ASN A 312 -31.25 -9.22 2.77
N TRP A 313 -31.42 -7.89 2.64
CA TRP A 313 -30.47 -7.04 1.90
C TRP A 313 -29.07 -7.06 2.53
N VAL A 314 -28.02 -6.93 1.71
CA VAL A 314 -26.64 -6.80 2.19
C VAL A 314 -26.27 -5.33 2.27
N VAL A 315 -25.81 -4.89 3.44
CA VAL A 315 -25.30 -3.53 3.66
C VAL A 315 -23.77 -3.59 3.75
N GLU A 316 -23.06 -2.82 2.94
CA GLU A 316 -21.61 -2.63 3.02
C GLU A 316 -21.29 -1.25 3.64
N LEU A 317 -20.41 -1.25 4.64
CA LEU A 317 -19.90 -0.06 5.31
C LEU A 317 -18.54 0.34 4.72
N TYR A 318 -18.50 1.51 4.10
CA TYR A 318 -17.28 2.17 3.66
C TYR A 318 -16.96 3.37 4.56
N ILE A 319 -15.68 3.60 4.85
CA ILE A 319 -15.18 4.79 5.53
C ILE A 319 -14.06 5.39 4.67
N ASN A 320 -14.20 6.66 4.27
CA ASN A 320 -13.27 7.33 3.36
C ASN A 320 -12.97 6.50 2.09
N ASN A 321 -14.04 5.92 1.53
CA ASN A 321 -14.09 5.03 0.37
C ASN A 321 -13.38 3.65 0.52
N VAL A 322 -12.84 3.31 1.68
CA VAL A 322 -12.31 1.96 1.99
C VAL A 322 -13.44 1.09 2.53
N LEU A 323 -13.59 -0.16 2.07
CA LEU A 323 -14.54 -1.13 2.64
C LEU A 323 -14.04 -1.59 4.02
N VAL A 324 -14.88 -1.41 5.05
CA VAL A 324 -14.53 -1.66 6.46
C VAL A 324 -15.29 -2.85 7.04
N ASN A 325 -16.58 -3.00 6.70
CA ASN A 325 -17.43 -4.08 7.21
C ASN A 325 -18.61 -4.35 6.25
N TYR A 326 -19.30 -5.48 6.39
CA TYR A 326 -20.61 -5.70 5.77
C TYR A 326 -21.51 -6.58 6.66
N VAL A 327 -22.81 -6.34 6.61
CA VAL A 327 -23.84 -7.05 7.39
C VAL A 327 -25.02 -7.35 6.48
N ARG A 328 -25.55 -8.58 6.51
CA ARG A 328 -26.86 -8.87 5.91
C ARG A 328 -27.94 -8.49 6.93
N ALA A 329 -28.89 -7.68 6.51
CA ALA A 329 -30.04 -7.30 7.32
C ALA A 329 -30.93 -8.52 7.61
N ASP A 330 -31.52 -8.54 8.80
CA ASP A 330 -32.32 -9.68 9.27
C ASP A 330 -33.74 -9.74 8.66
N ALA A 331 -34.61 -10.59 9.21
CA ALA A 331 -35.99 -10.74 8.75
C ALA A 331 -36.87 -9.50 9.00
N SER A 332 -36.50 -8.63 9.94
CA SER A 332 -37.12 -7.30 10.15
C SER A 332 -36.47 -6.21 9.29
N GLY A 333 -35.38 -6.53 8.59
CA GLY A 333 -34.56 -5.57 7.85
C GLY A 333 -33.61 -4.77 8.73
N PHE A 334 -33.45 -5.10 10.02
CA PHE A 334 -32.54 -4.40 10.91
C PHE A 334 -31.07 -4.69 10.57
N TYR A 335 -30.22 -3.67 10.69
CA TYR A 335 -28.77 -3.78 10.60
C TYR A 335 -28.09 -2.85 11.62
N SER A 336 -26.86 -3.21 12.02
CA SER A 336 -26.05 -2.42 12.95
C SER A 336 -24.56 -2.53 12.62
N PHE A 337 -23.83 -1.43 12.75
CA PHE A 337 -22.38 -1.33 12.56
C PHE A 337 -21.74 -0.54 13.70
N GLU A 338 -20.69 -1.10 14.31
CA GLU A 338 -19.73 -0.28 15.06
C GLU A 338 -18.74 0.37 14.07
N VAL A 339 -18.76 1.69 14.01
CA VAL A 339 -17.95 2.52 13.11
C VAL A 339 -16.84 3.20 13.93
N PRO A 340 -15.54 3.00 13.63
CA PRO A 340 -14.48 3.74 14.30
C PRO A 340 -14.59 5.24 13.98
N LEU A 341 -14.67 6.06 15.04
CA LEU A 341 -14.62 7.52 14.94
C LEU A 341 -13.15 7.95 14.79
N ILE A 342 -12.86 8.62 13.69
CA ILE A 342 -11.55 9.19 13.35
C ILE A 342 -11.64 10.72 13.51
N TYR A 343 -10.60 11.35 14.04
CA TYR A 343 -10.56 12.81 14.19
C TYR A 343 -10.56 13.54 12.85
N GLY A 344 -11.13 14.75 12.83
CA GLY A 344 -11.43 15.48 11.60
C GLY A 344 -12.74 15.01 10.97
N SER A 345 -12.84 15.10 9.64
CA SER A 345 -14.05 14.71 8.89
C SER A 345 -13.84 13.36 8.20
N SER A 346 -14.72 12.40 8.51
CA SER A 346 -14.78 11.09 7.86
C SER A 346 -16.06 10.94 7.07
N LEU A 347 -15.96 10.50 5.81
CA LEU A 347 -17.11 10.16 4.99
C LEU A 347 -17.47 8.69 5.24
N VAL A 348 -18.58 8.45 5.95
CA VAL A 348 -19.19 7.13 6.06
C VAL A 348 -20.15 6.96 4.89
N LYS A 349 -20.04 5.84 4.19
CA LYS A 349 -20.86 5.51 3.02
C LYS A 349 -21.41 4.10 3.17
N LEU A 350 -22.72 4.00 3.31
CA LEU A 350 -23.46 2.74 3.32
C LEU A 350 -23.93 2.44 1.90
N ARG A 351 -23.57 1.26 1.39
CA ARG A 351 -24.18 0.69 0.18
C ARG A 351 -25.13 -0.42 0.57
N PHE A 352 -26.24 -0.53 -0.14
CA PHE A 352 -27.34 -1.44 0.14
C PHE A 352 -27.61 -2.23 -1.13
N TYR A 353 -27.49 -3.55 -1.05
CA TYR A 353 -27.63 -4.49 -2.16
C TYR A 353 -28.83 -5.41 -1.95
N GLY A 354 -29.82 -5.30 -2.83
CA GLY A 354 -31.03 -6.12 -2.83
C GLY A 354 -30.85 -7.49 -3.51
N PRO A 355 -31.71 -8.48 -3.20
CA PRO A 355 -31.60 -9.82 -3.79
C PRO A 355 -31.79 -9.90 -5.31
N ALA A 356 -32.41 -8.88 -5.93
CA ALA A 356 -32.59 -8.81 -7.39
C ALA A 356 -31.54 -7.89 -8.07
N GLY A 357 -30.50 -7.47 -7.32
CA GLY A 357 -29.41 -6.64 -7.84
C GLY A 357 -29.62 -5.13 -7.68
N GLU A 358 -30.59 -4.70 -6.87
CA GLU A 358 -30.82 -3.28 -6.59
C GLU A 358 -29.65 -2.68 -5.78
N GLU A 359 -29.03 -1.57 -6.24
CA GLU A 359 -28.09 -0.79 -5.40
C GLU A 359 -28.73 0.52 -4.93
N ARG A 360 -28.68 0.77 -3.62
CA ARG A 360 -28.90 2.08 -2.99
C ARG A 360 -27.63 2.52 -2.25
N THR A 361 -27.34 3.82 -2.28
CA THR A 361 -26.25 4.42 -1.49
C THR A 361 -26.83 5.45 -0.51
N VAL A 362 -26.27 5.51 0.71
CA VAL A 362 -26.46 6.61 1.67
C VAL A 362 -25.09 7.07 2.15
N GLU A 363 -24.86 8.38 2.16
CA GLU A 363 -23.62 9.00 2.63
C GLU A 363 -23.88 9.89 3.85
N GLN A 364 -23.02 9.78 4.87
CA GLN A 364 -23.05 10.58 6.09
C GLN A 364 -21.62 11.02 6.43
N SER A 365 -21.39 12.32 6.52
CA SER A 365 -20.13 12.83 7.09
C SER A 365 -20.22 12.84 8.61
N MET A 366 -19.22 12.25 9.26
CA MET A 366 -19.01 12.36 10.71
C MET A 366 -17.80 13.27 10.95
N ASN A 367 -17.93 14.23 11.86
CA ASN A 367 -16.87 15.19 12.16
C ASN A 367 -16.56 15.17 13.66
N VAL A 368 -15.32 14.85 14.03
CA VAL A 368 -14.82 14.82 15.42
C VAL A 368 -13.67 15.82 15.57
N PRO A 369 -13.94 17.02 16.08
CA PRO A 369 -12.91 18.04 16.28
C PRO A 369 -11.88 17.70 17.38
N PHE A 370 -10.67 18.22 17.20
CA PHE A 370 -9.48 17.91 18.01
C PHE A 370 -9.52 18.45 19.45
N ASN A 371 -10.52 19.25 19.82
CA ASN A 371 -10.74 19.70 21.20
C ASN A 371 -11.52 18.69 22.08
N PHE A 372 -11.95 17.55 21.52
CA PHE A 372 -12.52 16.46 22.30
C PHE A 372 -11.44 15.46 22.71
N LEU A 373 -11.36 15.15 24.00
CA LEU A 373 -10.55 14.07 24.53
C LEU A 373 -11.36 12.76 24.56
N PRO A 374 -10.73 11.59 24.30
CA PRO A 374 -11.39 10.30 24.45
C PRO A 374 -11.86 10.08 25.90
N LYS A 375 -12.88 9.23 26.09
CA LYS A 375 -13.40 8.94 27.44
C LYS A 375 -12.28 8.43 28.36
N ASN A 376 -12.23 8.97 29.58
CA ASN A 376 -11.23 8.73 30.63
C ASN A 376 -9.80 9.26 30.33
N GLU A 377 -9.55 9.94 29.21
CA GLU A 377 -8.25 10.59 28.96
C GLU A 377 -8.17 11.93 29.69
N PHE A 378 -7.01 12.19 30.31
CA PHE A 378 -6.66 13.47 30.96
C PHE A 378 -5.46 14.10 30.26
N GLU A 379 -5.61 15.32 29.74
CA GLU A 379 -4.49 16.10 29.19
C GLU A 379 -4.31 17.40 29.98
N TYR A 380 -3.07 17.70 30.37
CA TYR A 380 -2.69 18.96 31.02
C TYR A 380 -1.51 19.63 30.32
N THR A 381 -1.45 20.95 30.43
CA THR A 381 -0.33 21.80 30.01
C THR A 381 -0.04 22.79 31.12
N ALA A 382 1.18 22.76 31.64
CA ALA A 382 1.75 23.77 32.52
C ALA A 382 2.76 24.61 31.73
N THR A 383 2.79 25.91 31.97
CA THR A 383 3.66 26.88 31.29
C THR A 383 4.08 27.98 32.25
N ALA A 384 5.35 28.36 32.24
CA ALA A 384 5.89 29.49 33.03
C ALA A 384 7.05 30.16 32.28
N GLY A 385 7.12 31.48 32.33
CA GLY A 385 8.15 32.26 31.64
C GLY A 385 7.98 33.77 31.79
N PHE A 386 8.68 34.50 30.92
CA PHE A 386 8.68 35.96 30.84
C PHE A 386 8.32 36.42 29.42
N VAL A 387 7.64 37.54 29.30
CA VAL A 387 7.26 38.16 28.03
C VAL A 387 8.37 39.12 27.58
N GLU A 388 8.76 39.06 26.30
CA GLU A 388 9.71 40.01 25.67
C GLU A 388 9.06 41.39 25.37
N ASP A 389 8.32 41.95 26.32
CA ASP A 389 7.59 43.22 26.19
C ASP A 389 8.40 44.46 26.63
N GLY A 390 9.66 44.26 27.03
CA GLY A 390 10.53 45.30 27.57
C GLY A 390 10.35 45.58 29.07
N ALA A 391 9.19 45.20 29.64
CA ALA A 391 8.97 45.19 31.10
C ALA A 391 9.37 43.84 31.73
N GLY A 392 9.47 42.78 30.93
CA GLY A 392 9.79 41.43 31.40
C GLY A 392 8.61 40.79 32.12
N SER A 393 7.38 41.04 31.67
CA SER A 393 6.17 40.59 32.37
C SER A 393 6.18 39.08 32.63
N ARG A 394 5.90 38.68 33.88
CA ARG A 394 5.84 37.27 34.26
C ARG A 394 4.55 36.67 33.73
N PHE A 395 4.68 35.56 33.01
CA PHE A 395 3.55 34.78 32.48
C PHE A 395 3.60 33.35 33.01
N SER A 396 2.47 32.84 33.50
CA SER A 396 2.30 31.42 33.72
C SER A 396 0.86 30.99 33.42
N ARG A 397 0.69 29.73 33.04
CA ARG A 397 -0.62 29.14 32.75
C ARG A 397 -0.62 27.67 33.08
N LEU A 398 -1.65 27.22 33.79
CA LEU A 398 -1.97 25.83 33.99
C LEU A 398 -3.34 25.56 33.37
N SER A 399 -3.46 24.54 32.53
CA SER A 399 -4.73 24.08 31.98
C SER A 399 -4.80 22.57 31.99
N ALA A 400 -5.90 22.01 32.46
CA ALA A 400 -6.19 20.58 32.47
C ALA A 400 -7.57 20.33 31.84
N ASN A 401 -7.67 19.28 31.01
CA ASN A 401 -8.88 18.88 30.31
C ASN A 401 -9.09 17.37 30.49
N TYR A 402 -10.34 16.94 30.61
CA TYR A 402 -10.72 15.55 30.87
C TYR A 402 -11.88 15.10 29.99
N GLY A 403 -11.72 13.94 29.34
CA GLY A 403 -12.78 13.29 28.56
C GLY A 403 -13.80 12.59 29.46
N VAL A 404 -14.80 13.33 29.95
CA VAL A 404 -15.88 12.80 30.80
C VAL A 404 -16.65 11.69 30.07
N THR A 405 -16.96 11.90 28.79
CA THR A 405 -17.61 10.91 27.91
C THR A 405 -17.10 11.04 26.47
N SER A 406 -17.49 10.11 25.58
CA SER A 406 -17.27 10.21 24.12
C SER A 406 -18.11 11.31 23.42
N PHE A 407 -18.77 12.18 24.20
CA PHE A 407 -19.49 13.37 23.72
C PHE A 407 -19.28 14.59 24.62
N LEU A 408 -18.50 14.52 25.70
CA LEU A 408 -18.30 15.61 26.66
C LEU A 408 -16.84 15.62 27.14
N THR A 409 -16.16 16.73 26.86
CA THR A 409 -14.85 17.08 27.44
C THR A 409 -15.02 18.33 28.28
N ALA A 410 -14.53 18.30 29.51
CA ALA A 410 -14.55 19.45 30.43
C ALA A 410 -13.12 19.77 30.85
N GLY A 411 -12.81 21.05 31.04
CA GLY A 411 -11.48 21.50 31.43
C GLY A 411 -11.51 22.73 32.31
N ALA A 412 -10.44 22.93 33.06
CA ALA A 412 -10.26 24.06 33.94
C ALA A 412 -8.79 24.48 33.97
N GLY A 413 -8.54 25.71 34.41
CA GLY A 413 -7.19 26.22 34.50
C GLY A 413 -7.11 27.58 35.16
N THR A 414 -5.89 28.10 35.23
CA THR A 414 -5.61 29.48 35.59
C THR A 414 -4.50 30.01 34.71
N GLU A 415 -4.64 31.26 34.32
CA GLU A 415 -3.59 32.07 33.69
C GLU A 415 -3.13 33.12 34.69
N TYR A 416 -1.87 33.53 34.59
CA TYR A 416 -1.30 34.65 35.33
C TYR A 416 -0.43 35.48 34.39
N LEU A 417 -0.64 36.80 34.40
CA LEU A 417 0.15 37.74 33.63
C LEU A 417 0.34 39.04 34.43
N SER A 418 1.58 39.36 34.78
CA SER A 418 1.87 40.47 35.71
C SER A 418 1.54 41.87 35.17
N SER A 419 1.34 42.03 33.86
CA SER A 419 0.94 43.29 33.22
C SER A 419 -0.58 43.53 33.17
N VAL A 420 -1.40 42.60 33.64
CA VAL A 420 -2.86 42.77 33.69
C VAL A 420 -3.28 43.44 34.99
N SER A 421 -3.68 44.71 34.91
CA SER A 421 -4.07 45.53 36.07
C SER A 421 -5.49 45.23 36.59
N SER A 422 -6.42 44.75 35.75
CA SER A 422 -7.79 44.40 36.19
C SER A 422 -7.89 43.12 37.03
N GLY A 423 -6.80 42.36 37.15
CA GLY A 423 -6.78 41.04 37.78
C GLY A 423 -5.68 40.19 37.14
N SER A 424 -4.53 40.12 37.79
CA SER A 424 -3.35 39.44 37.23
C SER A 424 -3.45 37.91 37.23
N VAL A 425 -4.40 37.33 37.98
CA VAL A 425 -4.75 35.90 37.97
C VAL A 425 -6.13 35.73 37.35
N ILE A 426 -6.23 34.90 36.32
CA ILE A 426 -7.45 34.67 35.53
C ILE A 426 -7.78 33.16 35.57
N PRO A 427 -8.57 32.69 36.55
CA PRO A 427 -9.08 31.32 36.54
C PRO A 427 -10.15 31.15 35.46
N PHE A 428 -10.17 29.99 34.81
CA PHE A 428 -11.09 29.70 33.72
C PHE A 428 -11.59 28.26 33.71
N ILE A 429 -12.77 28.06 33.13
CA ILE A 429 -13.38 26.75 32.85
C ILE A 429 -13.72 26.70 31.36
N ASN A 430 -13.48 25.57 30.71
CA ASN A 430 -13.93 25.29 29.36
C ASN A 430 -14.73 23.98 29.31
N THR A 431 -15.67 23.88 28.38
CA THR A 431 -16.47 22.67 28.15
C THR A 431 -16.76 22.52 26.67
N SER A 432 -16.60 21.32 26.13
CA SER A 432 -16.99 20.96 24.76
C SER A 432 -17.93 19.76 24.78
N ALA A 433 -19.11 19.92 24.18
CA ALA A 433 -20.20 18.94 24.19
C ALA A 433 -20.74 18.68 22.77
N ARG A 434 -20.84 17.41 22.38
CA ARG A 434 -21.42 16.95 21.11
C ARG A 434 -22.83 16.42 21.36
N LEU A 435 -23.82 17.32 21.40
CA LEU A 435 -25.21 16.98 21.75
C LEU A 435 -25.90 16.08 20.71
N LEU A 436 -25.50 16.19 19.44
CA LEU A 436 -25.90 15.29 18.35
C LEU A 436 -24.64 14.97 17.53
N PRO A 437 -24.60 13.89 16.73
CA PRO A 437 -23.44 13.57 15.86
C PRO A 437 -22.99 14.74 14.97
N ASN A 438 -23.93 15.63 14.65
CA ASN A 438 -23.79 16.79 13.77
C ASN A 438 -23.78 18.14 14.52
N LEU A 439 -24.00 18.17 15.84
CA LEU A 439 -24.16 19.38 16.64
C LEU A 439 -23.14 19.42 17.79
N LEU A 440 -22.29 20.43 17.75
CA LEU A 440 -21.22 20.70 18.72
C LEU A 440 -21.47 22.05 19.40
N ILE A 441 -21.27 22.07 20.71
CA ILE A 441 -21.20 23.27 21.54
C ILE A 441 -19.83 23.29 22.20
N SER A 442 -19.19 24.46 22.26
CA SER A 442 -18.03 24.72 23.11
C SER A 442 -18.22 26.04 23.84
N ALA A 443 -17.87 26.07 25.12
CA ALA A 443 -17.94 27.25 25.98
C ALA A 443 -16.62 27.45 26.73
N GLU A 444 -16.24 28.71 26.95
CA GLU A 444 -15.11 29.14 27.79
C GLU A 444 -15.60 30.27 28.70
N TYR A 445 -15.41 30.12 30.00
CA TYR A 445 -15.66 31.18 30.99
C TYR A 445 -14.33 31.51 31.67
N ALA A 446 -13.84 32.73 31.47
CA ALA A 446 -12.65 33.27 32.12
C ALA A 446 -13.08 34.37 33.10
N TYR A 447 -12.87 34.11 34.39
CA TYR A 447 -13.36 34.93 35.50
C TYR A 447 -12.92 36.40 35.35
N ASP A 448 -13.87 37.32 35.49
CA ASP A 448 -13.73 38.77 35.30
C ASP A 448 -13.04 39.24 34.00
N VAL A 449 -12.93 38.38 32.99
CA VAL A 449 -12.37 38.72 31.66
C VAL A 449 -13.40 38.53 30.55
N ARG A 450 -13.81 37.28 30.26
CA ARG A 450 -14.72 37.00 29.14
C ARG A 450 -15.52 35.72 29.32
N THR A 451 -16.68 35.65 28.68
CA THR A 451 -17.41 34.41 28.40
C THR A 451 -17.51 34.24 26.89
N ARG A 452 -17.20 33.07 26.36
CA ARG A 452 -17.26 32.74 24.93
C ARG A 452 -18.09 31.49 24.70
N ALA A 453 -18.96 31.54 23.69
CA ALA A 453 -19.73 30.41 23.18
C ALA A 453 -19.40 30.16 21.70
N LEU A 454 -19.43 28.88 21.31
CA LEU A 454 -19.31 28.41 19.93
C LEU A 454 -20.32 27.28 19.70
N LEU A 455 -21.27 27.51 18.78
CA LEU A 455 -22.14 26.50 18.21
C LEU A 455 -21.61 26.09 16.84
N THR A 456 -21.57 24.80 16.52
CA THR A 456 -21.28 24.31 15.16
C THR A 456 -22.25 23.19 14.81
N TYR A 457 -23.01 23.38 13.73
CA TYR A 457 -23.96 22.42 13.20
C TYR A 457 -23.62 22.07 11.75
N ARG A 458 -23.58 20.77 11.40
CA ARG A 458 -23.22 20.29 10.04
C ARG A 458 -24.20 19.23 9.55
N LEU A 459 -25.05 19.59 8.60
CA LEU A 459 -26.06 18.69 8.02
C LEU A 459 -25.45 17.78 6.94
N ALA A 460 -26.10 16.63 6.70
CA ALA A 460 -25.70 15.67 5.66
C ALA A 460 -25.78 16.25 4.23
N SER A 461 -26.57 17.31 4.02
CA SER A 461 -26.60 18.10 2.77
C SER A 461 -25.34 18.93 2.54
N GLY A 462 -24.43 19.01 3.53
CA GLY A 462 -23.26 19.88 3.50
C GLY A 462 -23.51 21.30 4.04
N LEU A 463 -24.75 21.66 4.37
CA LEU A 463 -25.05 22.93 5.07
C LEU A 463 -24.37 22.93 6.45
N GLN A 464 -23.49 23.89 6.66
CA GLN A 464 -22.73 24.12 7.88
C GLN A 464 -23.08 25.50 8.45
N ILE A 465 -23.42 25.54 9.74
CA ILE A 465 -23.75 26.75 10.49
C ILE A 465 -22.80 26.83 11.69
N GLU A 466 -22.14 27.97 11.85
CA GLU A 466 -21.30 28.27 13.01
C GLU A 466 -21.77 29.58 13.64
N LEU A 467 -22.04 29.59 14.95
CA LEU A 467 -22.33 30.81 15.71
C LEU A 467 -21.26 30.96 16.78
N TYR A 468 -20.59 32.11 16.79
CA TYR A 468 -19.68 32.55 17.83
C TYR A 468 -20.33 33.71 18.57
N ASP A 469 -20.26 33.69 19.89
CA ASP A 469 -20.61 34.85 20.72
C ASP A 469 -19.55 35.00 21.82
N THR A 470 -19.13 36.23 22.11
CA THR A 470 -18.11 36.51 23.13
C THR A 470 -18.44 37.81 23.87
N TRP A 471 -18.75 37.67 25.15
CA TRP A 471 -19.08 38.75 26.08
C TRP A 471 -17.86 39.09 26.93
N TYR A 472 -17.48 40.36 27.00
CA TYR A 472 -16.34 40.86 27.76
C TYR A 472 -16.80 41.59 29.03
N LYS A 473 -16.11 41.36 30.14
CA LYS A 473 -16.34 42.12 31.38
C LYS A 473 -15.96 43.58 31.14
N ARG A 474 -16.85 44.53 31.45
CA ARG A 474 -16.54 45.96 31.36
C ARG A 474 -15.40 46.31 32.32
N GLY A 475 -14.37 46.99 31.81
CA GLY A 475 -13.19 47.39 32.59
C GLY A 475 -12.08 46.35 32.72
N GLN A 476 -12.21 45.17 32.11
CA GLN A 476 -11.11 44.20 32.04
C GLN A 476 -9.96 44.72 31.17
N THR A 477 -8.71 44.34 31.51
CA THR A 477 -7.50 44.75 30.78
C THR A 477 -6.65 43.55 30.33
N ALA A 478 -7.16 42.32 30.43
CA ALA A 478 -6.45 41.11 30.04
C ALA A 478 -6.45 40.94 28.51
N VAL A 479 -7.62 41.10 27.89
CA VAL A 479 -7.77 41.19 26.43
C VAL A 479 -7.71 42.66 26.05
N ASN A 480 -6.81 43.03 25.16
CA ASN A 480 -6.72 44.39 24.63
C ASN A 480 -7.80 44.58 23.54
N ASN A 481 -9.01 44.97 23.93
CA ASN A 481 -10.11 45.29 23.03
C ASN A 481 -10.97 46.47 23.54
N THR A 482 -11.72 47.08 22.62
CA THR A 482 -12.62 48.23 22.88
C THR A 482 -14.11 47.89 22.79
N PHE A 483 -14.45 46.66 22.41
CA PHE A 483 -15.82 46.16 22.27
C PHE A 483 -16.24 45.31 23.47
N THR A 484 -17.49 45.46 23.91
CA THR A 484 -18.03 44.69 25.05
C THR A 484 -18.60 43.34 24.62
N GLU A 485 -18.93 43.16 23.34
CA GLU A 485 -19.53 41.95 22.80
C GLU A 485 -19.11 41.77 21.32
N GLU A 486 -18.74 40.55 20.94
CA GLU A 486 -18.44 40.14 19.56
C GLU A 486 -19.33 38.96 19.16
N ARG A 487 -20.22 39.18 18.20
CA ARG A 487 -21.11 38.16 17.63
C ARG A 487 -20.68 37.84 16.21
N LYS A 488 -20.68 36.56 15.82
CA LYS A 488 -20.37 36.15 14.45
C LYS A 488 -21.12 34.90 14.03
N ALA A 489 -21.90 35.02 12.95
CA ALA A 489 -22.57 33.90 12.30
C ALA A 489 -21.87 33.56 10.98
N ILE A 490 -21.68 32.27 10.71
CA ILE A 490 -21.18 31.76 9.42
C ILE A 490 -22.15 30.68 8.93
N VAL A 491 -22.65 30.83 7.70
CA VAL A 491 -23.48 29.84 7.02
C VAL A 491 -22.81 29.47 5.71
N SER A 492 -22.47 28.18 5.55
CA SER A 492 -21.77 27.65 4.38
C SER A 492 -22.56 26.51 3.72
N ILE A 493 -22.72 26.54 2.40
CA ILE A 493 -23.49 25.55 1.62
C ILE A 493 -22.72 25.17 0.35
N PRO A 494 -22.31 23.89 0.18
CA PRO A 494 -21.84 23.36 -1.09
C PRO A 494 -23.02 22.89 -1.96
N PHE A 495 -22.97 23.22 -3.25
CA PHE A 495 -23.90 22.74 -4.27
C PHE A 495 -23.13 21.86 -5.27
N ARG A 496 -23.70 20.72 -5.67
CA ARG A 496 -23.07 19.78 -6.60
C ARG A 496 -24.06 19.34 -7.67
N GLY A 497 -23.78 19.65 -8.93
CA GLY A 497 -24.49 19.16 -10.11
C GLY A 497 -23.62 18.23 -10.95
N LYS A 498 -24.17 17.73 -12.07
CA LYS A 498 -23.42 16.83 -12.98
C LYS A 498 -22.27 17.53 -13.72
N SER A 499 -22.39 18.84 -13.98
CA SER A 499 -21.45 19.62 -14.81
C SER A 499 -20.93 20.90 -14.12
N PHE A 500 -21.31 21.11 -12.86
CA PHE A 500 -20.91 22.26 -12.06
C PHE A 500 -20.78 21.86 -10.58
N SER A 501 -19.94 22.57 -9.85
CA SER A 501 -20.02 22.63 -8.39
C SER A 501 -19.89 24.08 -7.93
N ALA A 502 -20.58 24.44 -6.85
CA ALA A 502 -20.55 25.77 -6.28
C ALA A 502 -20.48 25.70 -4.74
N PHE A 503 -20.08 26.79 -4.13
CA PHE A 503 -19.97 26.95 -2.69
C PHE A 503 -20.37 28.39 -2.33
N SER A 504 -21.35 28.52 -1.44
CA SER A 504 -21.80 29.79 -0.90
C SER A 504 -21.42 29.86 0.58
N ARG A 505 -20.77 30.94 1.02
CA ARG A 505 -20.52 31.25 2.43
C ARG A 505 -20.96 32.68 2.72
N LEU A 506 -21.93 32.82 3.61
CA LEU A 506 -22.27 34.09 4.26
C LEU A 506 -21.62 34.12 5.65
N THR A 507 -20.81 35.13 5.92
CA THR A 507 -20.32 35.50 7.25
C THR A 507 -20.97 36.83 7.63
N VAL A 508 -21.54 36.93 8.82
CA VAL A 508 -21.97 38.20 9.42
C VAL A 508 -21.27 38.35 10.76
N SER A 509 -20.58 39.46 10.98
CA SER A 509 -19.88 39.80 12.23
C SER A 509 -20.41 41.11 12.77
N GLN A 510 -20.63 41.20 14.08
CA GLN A 510 -21.05 42.42 14.77
C GLN A 510 -20.15 42.64 16.00
N MET A 511 -19.59 43.85 16.10
CA MET A 511 -18.82 44.29 17.26
C MET A 511 -19.61 45.41 17.93
N MET A 512 -19.86 45.26 19.23
CA MET A 512 -20.59 46.25 20.03
C MET A 512 -19.58 47.11 20.79
N LEU A 513 -19.32 48.31 20.29
CA LEU A 513 -18.47 49.31 20.94
C LEU A 513 -19.34 50.26 21.79
N PRO A 514 -18.81 50.83 22.89
CA PRO A 514 -19.48 51.91 23.61
C PRO A 514 -19.80 53.08 22.66
N GLY A 515 -21.09 53.33 22.41
CA GLY A 515 -21.56 54.44 21.57
C GLY A 515 -21.54 54.22 20.06
N LEU A 516 -21.10 53.06 19.55
CA LEU A 516 -21.10 52.77 18.10
C LEU A 516 -21.41 51.30 17.81
N LYS A 517 -22.49 51.02 17.09
CA LYS A 517 -22.75 49.70 16.50
C LYS A 517 -22.04 49.56 15.15
N TYR A 518 -21.21 48.54 15.03
CA TYR A 518 -20.46 48.22 13.81
C TYR A 518 -20.71 46.76 13.41
N ALA A 519 -21.06 46.53 12.14
CA ALA A 519 -21.27 45.20 11.59
C ALA A 519 -20.69 45.07 10.19
N THR A 520 -20.20 43.88 9.88
CA THR A 520 -19.70 43.49 8.56
C THR A 520 -20.42 42.25 8.05
N ALA A 521 -20.68 42.22 6.76
CA ALA A 521 -21.10 41.01 6.05
C ALA A 521 -20.07 40.68 4.96
N GLU A 522 -19.74 39.40 4.82
CA GLU A 522 -18.96 38.85 3.73
C GLU A 522 -19.80 37.73 3.09
N TRP A 523 -20.15 37.87 1.81
CA TRP A 523 -20.82 36.82 1.06
C TRP A 523 -19.96 36.36 -0.12
N LEU A 524 -19.30 35.23 0.07
CA LEU A 524 -18.52 34.53 -0.93
C LEU A 524 -19.42 33.53 -1.67
N VAL A 525 -19.52 33.67 -2.99
CA VAL A 525 -20.03 32.65 -3.90
C VAL A 525 -18.89 32.23 -4.80
N SER A 526 -18.54 30.95 -4.84
CA SER A 526 -17.55 30.40 -5.76
C SER A 526 -18.09 29.17 -6.48
N GLY A 527 -17.51 28.82 -7.62
CA GLY A 527 -17.89 27.61 -8.34
C GLY A 527 -17.14 27.39 -9.64
N ASN A 528 -17.26 26.18 -10.18
CA ASN A 528 -16.74 25.81 -11.48
C ASN A 528 -17.87 25.34 -12.41
N VAL A 529 -17.75 25.72 -13.69
CA VAL A 529 -18.62 25.25 -14.78
C VAL A 529 -17.71 24.89 -15.94
N TRP A 530 -17.66 23.60 -16.28
CA TRP A 530 -16.70 23.04 -17.23
C TRP A 530 -15.24 23.44 -16.90
N ASN A 531 -14.58 24.22 -17.77
CA ASN A 531 -13.19 24.69 -17.63
C ASN A 531 -13.08 26.11 -17.03
N LEU A 532 -14.20 26.73 -16.63
CA LEU A 532 -14.25 28.03 -15.98
C LEU A 532 -14.35 27.84 -14.47
N ASN A 533 -13.62 28.67 -13.71
CA ASN A 533 -13.75 28.82 -12.27
C ASN A 533 -14.05 30.29 -11.98
N GLY A 534 -15.16 30.58 -11.30
CA GLY A 534 -15.56 31.92 -10.91
C GLY A 534 -15.74 32.02 -9.40
N ASN A 535 -15.45 33.19 -8.85
CA ASN A 535 -15.89 33.55 -7.51
C ASN A 535 -16.27 35.03 -7.45
N VAL A 536 -17.20 35.37 -6.56
CA VAL A 536 -17.57 36.73 -6.21
C VAL A 536 -17.59 36.79 -4.69
N ASN A 537 -16.83 37.72 -4.12
CA ASN A 537 -16.90 38.02 -2.69
C ASN A 537 -17.47 39.42 -2.46
N THR A 538 -18.67 39.46 -1.89
CA THR A 538 -19.42 40.69 -1.60
C THR A 538 -19.15 41.11 -0.17
N PHE A 539 -18.60 42.30 0.03
CA PHE A 539 -18.37 42.89 1.35
C PHE A 539 -19.39 44.00 1.61
N GLY A 540 -20.08 43.93 2.74
CA GLY A 540 -20.98 44.97 3.23
C GLY A 540 -20.48 45.52 4.57
N LEU A 541 -20.34 46.85 4.65
CA LEU A 541 -19.90 47.59 5.82
C LEU A 541 -21.07 48.43 6.35
N PHE A 542 -21.48 48.15 7.59
CA PHE A 542 -22.63 48.77 8.25
C PHE A 542 -22.15 49.43 9.54
N SER A 543 -22.33 50.74 9.66
CA SER A 543 -21.91 51.53 10.81
C SER A 543 -23.03 52.50 11.18
N GLU A 544 -23.32 52.62 12.47
CA GLU A 544 -24.36 53.52 12.96
C GLU A 544 -24.08 54.98 12.53
N GLY A 545 -25.12 55.70 12.10
CA GLY A 545 -25.01 57.04 11.51
C GLY A 545 -24.46 57.10 10.07
N ASN A 546 -23.89 56.02 9.53
CA ASN A 546 -23.31 56.00 8.18
C ASN A 546 -24.12 55.09 7.23
N ALA A 547 -24.57 55.64 6.10
CA ALA A 547 -25.20 54.83 5.06
C ALA A 547 -24.21 53.81 4.48
N PRO A 548 -24.62 52.55 4.23
CA PRO A 548 -23.69 51.42 4.08
C PRO A 548 -22.79 51.52 2.85
N TYR A 549 -21.60 50.94 2.98
CA TYR A 549 -20.64 50.77 1.89
C TYR A 549 -20.60 49.30 1.48
N ILE A 550 -20.96 49.00 0.23
CA ILE A 550 -21.10 47.63 -0.28
C ILE A 550 -20.37 47.52 -1.61
N TYR A 551 -19.46 46.54 -1.72
CA TYR A 551 -18.71 46.26 -2.93
C TYR A 551 -18.51 44.76 -3.15
N SER A 552 -18.36 44.35 -4.41
CA SER A 552 -18.03 42.97 -4.80
C SER A 552 -16.67 42.92 -5.46
N ASN A 553 -15.84 41.98 -5.04
CA ASN A 553 -14.66 41.52 -5.79
C ASN A 553 -15.06 40.24 -6.55
N GLY A 554 -15.36 40.38 -7.83
CA GLY A 554 -15.57 39.24 -8.74
C GLY A 554 -14.27 38.83 -9.40
N SER A 555 -14.03 37.53 -9.56
CA SER A 555 -12.96 36.99 -10.39
C SER A 555 -13.38 35.76 -11.19
N LEU A 556 -12.83 35.65 -12.40
CA LEU A 556 -13.13 34.61 -13.38
C LEU A 556 -11.82 34.10 -13.99
N SER A 557 -11.50 32.83 -13.72
CA SER A 557 -10.35 32.11 -14.26
C SER A 557 -10.78 31.14 -15.35
N ALA A 558 -10.14 31.23 -16.51
CA ALA A 558 -10.34 30.34 -17.65
C ALA A 558 -9.01 29.69 -18.07
N ARG A 559 -9.00 28.37 -18.26
CA ARG A 559 -7.91 27.70 -18.98
C ARG A 559 -8.11 27.92 -20.48
N LEU A 560 -7.18 28.65 -21.09
CA LEU A 560 -7.16 28.89 -22.53
C LEU A 560 -6.52 27.69 -23.25
N PHE A 561 -6.27 27.81 -24.55
CA PHE A 561 -5.54 26.79 -25.31
C PHE A 561 -4.10 26.62 -24.78
N LYS A 562 -3.61 25.37 -24.74
CA LYS A 562 -2.31 24.98 -24.15
C LYS A 562 -2.27 25.26 -22.62
N SER A 563 -1.08 25.34 -22.03
CA SER A 563 -0.86 25.51 -20.58
C SER A 563 -0.96 26.99 -20.12
N TYR A 564 -2.00 27.70 -20.55
CA TYR A 564 -2.26 29.09 -20.18
C TYR A 564 -3.50 29.19 -19.28
N LEU A 565 -3.39 29.98 -18.21
CA LEU A 565 -4.47 30.33 -17.30
C LEU A 565 -4.66 31.85 -17.37
N PHE A 566 -5.81 32.31 -17.86
CA PHE A 566 -6.19 33.71 -17.81
C PHE A 566 -7.16 33.92 -16.65
N THR A 567 -6.95 34.96 -15.84
CA THR A 567 -7.83 35.36 -14.74
C THR A 567 -8.11 36.85 -14.82
N GLN A 568 -9.40 37.21 -14.82
CA GLN A 568 -9.87 38.58 -14.68
C GLN A 568 -10.42 38.78 -13.26
N HIS A 569 -10.17 39.95 -12.68
CA HIS A 569 -10.74 40.43 -11.42
C HIS A 569 -11.41 41.80 -11.66
N VAL A 570 -12.56 42.03 -11.04
CA VAL A 570 -13.30 43.30 -11.08
C VAL A 570 -13.81 43.62 -9.68
N LEU A 571 -13.46 44.80 -9.15
CA LEU A 571 -14.06 45.36 -7.96
C LEU A 571 -15.14 46.38 -8.36
N TYR A 572 -16.38 46.13 -7.95
CA TYR A 572 -17.55 46.98 -8.23
C TYR A 572 -18.18 47.48 -6.94
N GLU A 573 -18.40 48.79 -6.82
CA GLU A 573 -19.06 49.43 -5.68
C GLU A 573 -20.54 49.69 -6.02
N TYR A 574 -21.46 49.04 -5.30
CA TYR A 574 -22.89 49.10 -5.62
C TYR A 574 -23.52 50.47 -5.35
N ARG A 575 -23.03 51.22 -4.35
CA ARG A 575 -23.63 52.49 -3.95
C ARG A 575 -23.27 53.63 -4.90
N ALA A 576 -21.99 53.81 -5.22
CA ALA A 576 -21.57 54.72 -6.29
C ALA A 576 -21.75 54.14 -7.72
N ARG A 577 -22.28 52.91 -7.85
CA ARG A 577 -22.61 52.20 -9.10
C ARG A 577 -21.43 52.08 -10.10
N LYS A 578 -20.19 52.07 -9.61
CA LYS A 578 -18.96 52.20 -10.41
C LYS A 578 -18.01 51.02 -10.20
N ILE A 579 -17.20 50.71 -11.22
CA ILE A 579 -16.01 49.88 -11.05
C ILE A 579 -14.96 50.71 -10.30
N ILE A 580 -14.47 50.23 -9.16
CA ILE A 580 -13.43 50.89 -8.36
C ILE A 580 -12.02 50.35 -8.69
N GLY A 581 -11.94 49.18 -9.32
CA GLY A 581 -10.71 48.70 -9.93
C GLY A 581 -10.90 47.39 -10.69
N PHE A 582 -9.93 47.05 -11.52
CA PHE A 582 -9.87 45.76 -12.21
C PHE A 582 -8.42 45.27 -12.29
N LYS A 583 -8.26 43.95 -12.45
CA LYS A 583 -6.96 43.33 -12.69
C LYS A 583 -7.10 42.18 -13.70
N GLU A 584 -6.18 42.10 -14.64
CA GLU A 584 -6.09 41.02 -15.61
C GLU A 584 -4.75 40.30 -15.44
N GLU A 585 -4.77 38.97 -15.45
CA GLU A 585 -3.62 38.13 -15.15
C GLU A 585 -3.54 36.95 -16.11
N LEU A 586 -2.37 36.74 -16.72
CA LEU A 586 -2.07 35.63 -17.61
C LEU A 586 -0.87 34.85 -17.06
N GLU A 587 -1.13 33.65 -16.54
CA GLU A 587 -0.10 32.69 -16.13
C GLU A 587 0.14 31.65 -17.23
N ARG A 588 1.40 31.28 -17.42
CA ARG A 588 1.84 30.19 -18.29
C ARG A 588 2.88 29.34 -17.58
N ARG A 589 2.70 28.02 -17.57
CA ARG A 589 3.78 27.08 -17.19
C ARG A 589 4.87 27.07 -18.28
N VAL A 590 6.12 27.31 -17.89
CA VAL A 590 7.30 27.37 -18.78
C VAL A 590 8.26 26.25 -18.38
N PHE A 591 8.72 25.48 -19.38
CA PHE A 591 9.39 24.19 -19.15
C PHE A 591 8.53 23.27 -18.24
N ASN A 592 9.18 22.39 -17.47
CA ASN A 592 8.48 21.53 -16.50
C ASN A 592 8.24 22.23 -15.15
N ASN A 593 9.14 23.13 -14.72
CA ASN A 593 9.19 23.63 -13.33
C ASN A 593 9.11 25.17 -13.20
N GLY A 594 8.89 25.90 -14.31
CA GLY A 594 8.77 27.36 -14.31
C GLY A 594 7.32 27.84 -14.45
N TYR A 595 7.05 29.02 -13.90
CA TYR A 595 5.78 29.74 -14.00
C TYR A 595 6.08 31.19 -14.39
N LEU A 596 5.58 31.62 -15.54
CA LEU A 596 5.63 33.01 -16.00
C LEU A 596 4.23 33.62 -15.81
N LYS A 597 4.19 34.78 -15.17
CA LYS A 597 3.01 35.55 -14.83
C LYS A 597 3.13 36.94 -15.44
N LEU A 598 2.10 37.37 -16.15
CA LEU A 598 1.91 38.75 -16.58
C LEU A 598 0.64 39.25 -15.89
N SER A 599 0.62 40.45 -15.31
CA SER A 599 -0.65 41.04 -14.87
C SER A 599 -0.67 42.56 -14.97
N TYR A 600 -1.84 43.11 -15.26
CA TYR A 600 -2.12 44.54 -15.28
C TYR A 600 -3.23 44.83 -14.26
N GLU A 601 -3.00 45.78 -13.37
CA GLU A 601 -3.89 46.14 -12.26
C GLU A 601 -4.15 47.64 -12.27
N SER A 602 -5.43 48.05 -12.27
CA SER A 602 -5.85 49.45 -12.29
C SER A 602 -6.87 49.71 -11.20
N ASN A 603 -6.45 50.35 -10.11
CA ASN A 603 -7.33 50.90 -9.09
C ASN A 603 -7.79 52.29 -9.55
N LEU A 604 -9.06 52.39 -9.92
CA LEU A 604 -9.69 53.60 -10.46
C LEU A 604 -10.04 54.61 -9.35
N GLN A 605 -10.18 54.16 -8.10
CA GLN A 605 -10.47 55.03 -6.95
C GLN A 605 -9.23 55.78 -6.46
N SER A 606 -8.05 55.15 -6.44
CA SER A 606 -6.77 55.80 -6.13
C SER A 606 -5.98 56.26 -7.36
N ASN A 607 -6.51 56.00 -8.57
CA ASN A 607 -5.84 56.20 -9.86
C ASN A 607 -4.43 55.55 -9.91
N ILE A 608 -4.25 54.39 -9.28
CA ILE A 608 -3.00 53.62 -9.32
C ILE A 608 -3.10 52.59 -10.45
N ARG A 609 -2.10 52.57 -11.34
CA ARG A 609 -2.00 51.61 -12.44
C ARG A 609 -0.64 50.93 -12.40
N ASN A 610 -0.65 49.60 -12.28
CA ASN A 610 0.52 48.75 -12.16
C ASN A 610 0.53 47.69 -13.26
N PHE A 611 1.71 47.40 -13.80
CA PHE A 611 1.99 46.28 -14.68
C PHE A 611 3.09 45.42 -14.05
N GLU A 612 2.88 44.12 -13.97
CA GLU A 612 3.77 43.16 -13.31
C GLU A 612 4.16 42.03 -14.26
N ILE A 613 5.46 41.78 -14.37
CA ILE A 613 6.03 40.56 -14.96
C ILE A 613 6.70 39.78 -13.83
N GLY A 614 6.26 38.54 -13.59
CA GLY A 614 6.83 37.64 -12.59
C GLY A 614 7.27 36.30 -13.19
N LEU A 615 8.46 35.84 -12.82
CA LEU A 615 8.98 34.51 -13.15
C LEU A 615 9.34 33.78 -11.85
N ARG A 616 8.78 32.59 -11.65
CA ARG A 616 9.20 31.63 -10.61
C ARG A 616 9.76 30.38 -11.28
N TYR A 617 10.79 29.79 -10.68
CA TYR A 617 11.35 28.50 -11.09
C TYR A 617 11.66 27.61 -9.88
N ASP A 618 11.12 26.39 -9.89
CA ASP A 618 11.34 25.40 -8.84
C ASP A 618 12.49 24.44 -9.24
N PHE A 619 13.75 24.81 -8.95
CA PHE A 619 14.89 23.89 -9.11
C PHE A 619 14.80 22.73 -8.10
N GLN A 620 15.62 21.68 -8.24
CA GLN A 620 15.64 20.59 -7.26
C GLN A 620 16.24 21.01 -5.91
N ILE A 621 17.16 21.98 -5.92
CA ILE A 621 17.96 22.41 -4.75
C ILE A 621 17.41 23.65 -4.04
N ALA A 622 16.55 24.42 -4.72
CA ALA A 622 16.03 25.70 -4.27
C ALA A 622 14.80 26.10 -5.10
N GLN A 623 13.91 26.89 -4.52
CA GLN A 623 12.91 27.66 -5.24
C GLN A 623 13.43 29.08 -5.45
N THR A 624 13.25 29.64 -6.64
CA THR A 624 13.61 31.04 -6.92
C THR A 624 12.51 31.76 -7.67
N GLY A 625 12.50 33.08 -7.59
CA GLY A 625 11.74 33.92 -8.49
C GLY A 625 12.17 35.37 -8.49
N ALA A 626 11.75 36.08 -9.53
CA ALA A 626 11.89 37.51 -9.65
C ALA A 626 10.62 38.10 -10.27
N SER A 627 10.20 39.27 -9.82
CA SER A 627 9.11 40.03 -10.43
C SER A 627 9.39 41.51 -10.44
N ILE A 628 9.17 42.15 -11.59
CA ILE A 628 9.17 43.61 -11.72
C ILE A 628 7.72 44.08 -11.78
N ARG A 629 7.36 45.00 -10.90
CA ARG A 629 6.09 45.73 -10.92
C ARG A 629 6.40 47.20 -11.19
N THR A 630 5.88 47.75 -12.27
CA THR A 630 6.06 49.16 -12.65
C THR A 630 4.71 49.84 -12.81
N GLY A 631 4.59 51.10 -12.42
CA GLY A 631 3.34 51.84 -12.45
C GLY A 631 3.53 53.34 -12.32
N ASN A 632 2.42 54.08 -12.30
CA ASN A 632 2.45 55.52 -12.08
C ASN A 632 2.89 55.91 -10.66
N THR A 633 2.90 54.96 -9.73
CA THR A 633 3.51 55.08 -8.38
C THR A 633 4.97 54.63 -8.33
N GLY A 634 5.66 54.58 -9.47
CA GLY A 634 7.06 54.13 -9.58
C GLY A 634 7.19 52.62 -9.82
N SER A 635 8.41 52.11 -9.65
CA SER A 635 8.76 50.71 -9.90
C SER A 635 9.31 50.02 -8.65
N ASN A 636 8.94 48.76 -8.47
CA ASN A 636 9.45 47.85 -7.45
C ASN A 636 9.94 46.56 -8.14
N PHE A 637 11.16 46.14 -7.83
CA PHE A 637 11.74 44.89 -8.28
C PHE A 637 11.96 43.95 -7.09
N LEU A 638 11.26 42.82 -7.10
CA LEU A 638 11.31 41.79 -6.07
C LEU A 638 12.10 40.58 -6.57
N GLN A 639 13.06 40.10 -5.79
CA GLN A 639 13.74 38.82 -5.98
C GLN A 639 13.55 37.97 -4.73
N PHE A 640 13.40 36.65 -4.90
CA PHE A 640 13.43 35.71 -3.79
C PHE A 640 14.13 34.41 -4.17
N ALA A 641 14.78 33.81 -3.18
CA ALA A 641 15.34 32.47 -3.23
C ALA A 641 15.15 31.78 -1.88
N SER A 642 14.80 30.51 -1.89
CA SER A 642 14.64 29.71 -0.67
C SER A 642 14.98 28.24 -0.92
N GLY A 643 15.36 27.54 0.14
CA GLY A 643 15.70 26.13 0.05
C GLY A 643 16.05 25.53 1.40
N SER A 644 16.52 24.30 1.35
CA SER A 644 16.89 23.51 2.52
C SER A 644 18.12 22.67 2.21
N LEU A 645 18.95 22.45 3.22
CA LEU A 645 20.00 21.44 3.24
C LEU A 645 19.68 20.44 4.36
N PHE A 646 19.62 19.16 4.02
CA PHE A 646 19.56 18.07 4.98
C PHE A 646 20.82 17.21 4.80
N THR A 647 21.66 17.16 5.84
CA THR A 647 22.87 16.34 5.96
C THR A 647 22.76 15.43 7.18
N ASP A 648 23.12 14.17 7.02
CA ASP A 648 23.33 13.20 8.10
C ASP A 648 24.62 12.44 7.79
N ALA A 649 25.62 12.58 8.67
CA ALA A 649 26.93 11.98 8.47
C ALA A 649 26.94 10.46 8.65
N ALA A 650 26.08 9.90 9.52
CA ALA A 650 26.01 8.47 9.76
C ALA A 650 25.31 7.75 8.61
N ALA A 651 24.22 8.33 8.09
CA ALA A 651 23.50 7.78 6.93
C ALA A 651 24.20 8.04 5.57
N ASN A 652 25.32 8.78 5.58
CA ASN A 652 25.97 9.36 4.39
C ASN A 652 24.96 10.08 3.46
N TYR A 653 24.00 10.79 4.06
CA TYR A 653 22.95 11.49 3.34
C TYR A 653 23.29 12.97 3.29
N ARG A 654 23.38 13.57 2.10
CA ARG A 654 23.57 15.02 1.91
C ARG A 654 22.77 15.48 0.72
N LYS A 655 21.75 16.30 0.94
CA LYS A 655 20.84 16.72 -0.13
C LYS A 655 20.30 18.13 0.10
N PHE A 656 20.31 18.92 -0.98
CA PHE A 656 19.55 20.15 -1.06
C PHE A 656 18.13 19.86 -1.58
N ASP A 657 17.14 20.56 -1.04
CA ASP A 657 15.72 20.41 -1.35
C ASP A 657 15.09 21.79 -1.52
N ASN A 658 14.10 21.92 -2.42
CA ASN A 658 13.33 23.16 -2.61
C ASN A 658 12.20 23.35 -1.59
N ARG A 659 12.12 22.47 -0.58
CA ARG A 659 11.21 22.54 0.55
C ARG A 659 11.97 22.50 1.87
N THR A 660 11.40 23.13 2.89
CA THR A 660 11.89 23.11 4.28
C THR A 660 12.04 21.68 4.82
N ASN A 661 13.07 21.42 5.64
CA ASN A 661 13.30 20.15 6.34
C ASN A 661 13.58 20.30 7.84
N VAL A 662 13.75 21.52 8.39
CA VAL A 662 13.91 21.67 9.84
C VAL A 662 12.65 21.19 10.56
N GLY A 663 12.84 20.41 11.63
CA GLY A 663 11.78 19.74 12.39
C GLY A 663 11.20 18.52 11.67
N LYS A 664 11.87 17.98 10.63
CA LYS A 664 11.44 16.76 9.91
C LYS A 664 12.50 15.67 10.02
N GLY A 665 12.06 14.42 9.97
CA GLY A 665 12.94 13.26 9.92
C GLY A 665 13.01 12.62 8.54
N GLY A 666 13.85 11.61 8.45
CA GLY A 666 13.89 10.66 7.33
C GLY A 666 14.20 9.24 7.77
N ILE A 667 13.99 8.28 6.87
CA ILE A 667 14.38 6.88 7.04
C ILE A 667 15.24 6.46 5.85
N SER A 668 16.39 5.85 6.09
CA SER A 668 17.27 5.26 5.07
C SER A 668 17.28 3.74 5.23
N VAL A 669 16.52 3.04 4.39
CA VAL A 669 16.43 1.58 4.38
C VAL A 669 17.65 1.03 3.65
N VAL A 670 18.52 0.31 4.37
CA VAL A 670 19.78 -0.24 3.84
C VAL A 670 19.72 -1.77 3.86
N PRO A 671 19.33 -2.41 2.75
CA PRO A 671 19.35 -3.87 2.65
C PRO A 671 20.76 -4.42 2.44
N PHE A 672 21.10 -5.52 3.11
CA PHE A 672 22.39 -6.20 3.00
C PHE A 672 22.24 -7.71 2.98
N LEU A 673 23.18 -8.42 2.34
CA LEU A 673 23.21 -9.87 2.35
C LEU A 673 23.80 -10.34 3.69
N ASP A 674 22.96 -10.93 4.53
CA ASP A 674 23.32 -11.54 5.82
C ASP A 674 23.87 -12.95 5.53
N LEU A 675 25.19 -13.03 5.37
CA LEU A 675 25.92 -14.21 4.91
C LEU A 675 26.22 -15.19 6.04
N ASN A 676 26.38 -14.67 7.26
CA ASN A 676 26.67 -15.47 8.46
C ASN A 676 25.44 -15.67 9.39
N PHE A 677 24.30 -15.07 9.04
CA PHE A 677 23.02 -15.17 9.74
C PHE A 677 22.99 -14.56 11.15
N ASN A 678 23.91 -13.63 11.44
CA ASN A 678 23.93 -12.88 12.70
C ASN A 678 22.88 -11.74 12.73
N GLY A 679 22.38 -11.30 11.58
CA GLY A 679 21.33 -10.27 11.47
C GLY A 679 21.79 -8.82 11.70
N ARG A 680 23.08 -8.55 11.62
CA ARG A 680 23.74 -7.23 11.65
C ARG A 680 24.68 -7.15 10.44
N LYS A 681 24.88 -5.94 9.90
CA LYS A 681 25.72 -5.80 8.71
C LYS A 681 27.21 -5.81 9.05
N ASP A 682 27.92 -6.85 8.62
CA ASP A 682 29.38 -6.90 8.72
C ASP A 682 30.09 -6.14 7.57
N ASN A 683 31.38 -5.83 7.77
CA ASN A 683 32.19 -5.06 6.79
C ASN A 683 32.34 -5.79 5.44
N ASN A 684 32.29 -7.11 5.44
CA ASN A 684 32.45 -7.94 4.24
C ASN A 684 31.12 -8.20 3.51
N GLU A 685 29.99 -7.70 4.03
CA GLU A 685 28.65 -7.98 3.50
C GLU A 685 28.16 -6.90 2.52
N PRO A 686 27.90 -7.26 1.25
CA PRO A 686 27.43 -6.31 0.24
C PRO A 686 25.95 -5.98 0.44
N ARG A 687 25.51 -4.90 -0.22
CA ARG A 687 24.11 -4.47 -0.19
C ARG A 687 23.24 -5.31 -1.14
N ALA A 688 22.02 -5.62 -0.74
CA ALA A 688 21.11 -6.45 -1.53
C ALA A 688 20.28 -5.60 -2.50
N ILE A 689 20.46 -5.83 -3.80
CA ILE A 689 19.74 -5.12 -4.87
C ILE A 689 18.29 -5.63 -4.97
N GLY A 690 17.34 -4.74 -5.27
CA GLY A 690 15.99 -5.14 -5.69
C GLY A 690 14.91 -5.16 -4.61
N LEU A 691 15.25 -4.89 -3.35
CA LEU A 691 14.23 -4.65 -2.31
C LEU A 691 13.28 -3.51 -2.72
N LYS A 692 11.99 -3.64 -2.40
CA LYS A 692 10.97 -2.60 -2.57
C LYS A 692 10.30 -2.27 -1.24
N VAL A 693 9.66 -1.10 -1.19
CA VAL A 693 8.73 -0.69 -0.12
C VAL A 693 7.35 -0.55 -0.73
N LEU A 694 6.36 -1.31 -0.23
CA LEU A 694 4.98 -1.26 -0.73
C LEU A 694 4.08 -0.28 0.02
N ASN A 695 4.42 0.03 1.28
CA ASN A 695 3.57 0.82 2.16
C ASN A 695 4.40 1.91 2.84
N ASN A 696 4.01 3.17 2.61
CA ASN A 696 4.55 4.33 3.31
C ASN A 696 3.53 5.47 3.31
N ARG A 697 2.93 5.76 4.47
CA ARG A 697 1.89 6.79 4.65
C ARG A 697 2.48 8.17 4.92
N GLY A 698 3.19 8.73 3.95
CA GLY A 698 3.71 10.11 3.97
C GLY A 698 5.20 10.22 3.63
N GLY A 699 5.67 11.43 3.34
CA GLY A 699 7.04 11.67 2.86
C GLY A 699 7.27 11.26 1.40
N ASN A 700 8.43 11.61 0.85
CA ASN A 700 8.82 11.25 -0.52
C ASN A 700 9.80 10.08 -0.51
N ILE A 701 9.50 9.00 -1.24
CA ILE A 701 10.44 7.89 -1.45
C ILE A 701 11.38 8.25 -2.60
N VAL A 702 12.69 8.14 -2.34
CA VAL A 702 13.77 8.29 -3.32
C VAL A 702 14.69 7.07 -3.20
N GLN A 703 14.69 6.22 -4.22
CA GLN A 703 15.59 5.06 -4.27
C GLN A 703 16.94 5.48 -4.90
N SER A 704 18.04 5.30 -4.17
CA SER A 704 19.37 5.48 -4.77
C SER A 704 19.73 4.25 -5.59
N VAL A 705 19.75 4.41 -6.91
CA VAL A 705 20.22 3.36 -7.85
C VAL A 705 21.70 3.04 -7.63
N LYS A 706 22.49 3.99 -7.10
CA LYS A 706 23.93 3.81 -6.88
C LYS A 706 24.24 3.08 -5.57
N ASP A 707 23.44 3.31 -4.54
CA ASP A 707 23.71 2.83 -3.17
C ASP A 707 22.74 1.72 -2.72
N THR A 708 21.78 1.32 -3.58
CA THR A 708 20.62 0.41 -3.33
C THR A 708 19.63 0.85 -2.25
N ALA A 709 20.03 1.75 -1.36
CA ALA A 709 19.24 2.22 -0.25
C ALA A 709 18.01 3.02 -0.69
N MET A 710 16.90 2.83 0.01
CA MET A 710 15.68 3.61 -0.18
C MET A 710 15.58 4.67 0.91
N GLN A 711 15.65 5.92 0.49
CA GLN A 711 15.57 7.09 1.37
C GLN A 711 14.14 7.63 1.34
N ILE A 712 13.55 7.80 2.52
CA ILE A 712 12.21 8.36 2.71
C ILE A 712 12.37 9.68 3.45
N THR A 713 12.04 10.79 2.81
CA THR A 713 12.31 12.15 3.31
C THR A 713 11.02 12.91 3.64
N GLN A 714 11.14 14.01 4.38
CA GLN A 714 10.01 14.88 4.77
C GLN A 714 8.97 14.13 5.63
N LEU A 715 9.43 13.31 6.58
CA LEU A 715 8.59 12.58 7.55
C LEU A 715 8.33 13.41 8.81
N GLU A 716 7.19 13.17 9.45
CA GLU A 716 6.78 13.80 10.71
C GLU A 716 7.53 13.14 11.89
N PRO A 717 8.23 13.89 12.76
CA PRO A 717 8.96 13.30 13.88
C PRO A 717 8.02 12.80 14.98
N TYR A 718 8.54 11.93 15.84
CA TYR A 718 7.81 11.31 16.97
C TYR A 718 6.61 10.43 16.58
N VAL A 719 6.40 10.20 15.28
CA VAL A 719 5.42 9.27 14.70
C VAL A 719 6.09 7.92 14.44
N ASN A 720 5.39 6.83 14.75
CA ASN A 720 5.75 5.48 14.33
C ASN A 720 5.21 5.22 12.91
N TYR A 721 6.10 5.04 11.95
CA TYR A 721 5.76 4.68 10.57
C TYR A 721 5.82 3.17 10.38
N LEU A 722 4.75 2.59 9.83
CA LEU A 722 4.74 1.19 9.39
C LEU A 722 5.31 1.10 7.97
N LEU A 723 6.44 0.42 7.83
CA LEU A 723 7.15 0.18 6.60
C LEU A 723 6.98 -1.29 6.19
N GLU A 724 6.42 -1.54 5.01
CA GLU A 724 6.21 -2.89 4.48
C GLU A 724 7.18 -3.17 3.33
N LEU A 725 8.01 -4.21 3.52
CA LEU A 725 9.10 -4.59 2.64
C LEU A 725 8.71 -5.75 1.72
N ASP A 726 8.99 -5.58 0.43
CA ASP A 726 8.66 -6.54 -0.61
C ASP A 726 9.93 -7.09 -1.30
N PRO A 727 10.17 -8.41 -1.21
CA PRO A 727 11.31 -9.07 -1.86
C PRO A 727 11.07 -9.37 -3.36
N SER A 728 9.92 -9.04 -3.95
CA SER A 728 9.57 -9.38 -5.35
C SER A 728 10.48 -8.77 -6.43
N GLY A 729 11.41 -7.89 -6.05
CA GLY A 729 12.43 -7.34 -6.96
C GLY A 729 13.82 -7.91 -6.77
N PHE A 730 14.06 -8.82 -5.82
CA PHE A 730 15.34 -9.52 -5.70
C PHE A 730 15.61 -10.33 -6.97
N GLU A 731 16.84 -10.25 -7.49
CA GLU A 731 17.24 -10.95 -8.71
C GLU A 731 17.53 -12.45 -8.47
N ASN A 732 17.73 -12.85 -7.20
CA ASN A 732 18.05 -14.21 -6.80
C ASN A 732 17.00 -14.80 -5.83
N VAL A 733 16.51 -16.01 -6.12
CA VAL A 733 15.49 -16.76 -5.34
C VAL A 733 15.99 -17.25 -3.98
N ALA A 734 17.31 -17.36 -3.79
CA ALA A 734 17.96 -17.70 -2.53
C ALA A 734 17.84 -16.59 -1.47
N TRP A 735 17.62 -15.34 -1.89
CA TRP A 735 17.57 -14.17 -1.01
C TRP A 735 16.19 -14.04 -0.34
N GLN A 736 16.15 -14.08 0.99
CA GLN A 736 14.90 -14.12 1.75
C GLN A 736 14.85 -13.13 2.91
N LEU A 737 13.73 -12.41 3.04
CA LEU A 737 13.46 -11.54 4.18
C LEU A 737 12.89 -12.34 5.35
N LYS A 738 13.60 -12.32 6.48
CA LYS A 738 13.16 -12.88 7.77
C LYS A 738 12.08 -12.04 8.47
N LYS A 739 12.00 -10.76 8.12
CA LYS A 739 11.07 -9.73 8.63
C LYS A 739 10.63 -8.87 7.46
N LYS A 740 9.33 -8.57 7.36
CA LYS A 740 8.75 -7.75 6.27
C LYS A 740 8.14 -6.45 6.77
N VAL A 741 7.56 -6.44 7.97
CA VAL A 741 6.84 -5.28 8.51
C VAL A 741 7.64 -4.66 9.66
N TYR A 742 8.09 -3.42 9.47
CA TYR A 742 8.86 -2.66 10.47
C TYR A 742 8.02 -1.47 10.97
N SER A 743 7.94 -1.28 12.29
CA SER A 743 7.43 -0.05 12.91
C SER A 743 8.62 0.82 13.31
N ILE A 744 8.73 2.03 12.76
CA ILE A 744 9.93 2.87 12.89
C ILE A 744 9.54 4.22 13.50
N ALA A 745 10.04 4.51 14.70
CA ALA A 745 9.90 5.82 15.32
C ALA A 745 10.81 6.82 14.60
N VAL A 746 10.24 7.85 13.98
CA VAL A 746 11.02 8.88 13.26
C VAL A 746 11.58 9.91 14.23
N ASP A 747 12.89 10.14 14.13
CA ASP A 747 13.61 11.15 14.90
C ASP A 747 13.65 12.49 14.12
N PRO A 748 13.46 13.65 14.79
CA PRO A 748 13.55 14.95 14.14
C PRO A 748 15.01 15.24 13.72
N ASN A 749 15.17 15.92 12.58
CA ASN A 749 16.45 16.39 12.06
C ASN A 749 17.50 15.29 11.76
N ILE A 750 17.09 14.01 11.73
CA ILE A 750 17.94 12.81 11.52
C ILE A 750 17.48 11.97 10.33
N MET A 751 18.42 11.37 9.60
CA MET A 751 18.16 10.36 8.57
C MET A 751 18.34 8.96 9.16
N LYS A 752 17.27 8.38 9.70
CA LYS A 752 17.34 7.16 10.51
C LYS A 752 17.68 5.93 9.67
N ILE A 753 18.85 5.34 9.91
CA ILE A 753 19.29 4.11 9.24
C ILE A 753 18.44 2.93 9.73
N VAL A 754 17.93 2.14 8.79
CA VAL A 754 17.23 0.88 9.04
C VAL A 754 17.89 -0.20 8.21
N GLU A 755 18.77 -0.97 8.85
CA GLU A 755 19.44 -2.10 8.22
C GLU A 755 18.48 -3.28 8.08
N VAL A 756 18.41 -3.87 6.88
CA VAL A 756 17.51 -4.98 6.56
C VAL A 756 18.35 -6.21 6.19
N PRO A 757 18.50 -7.20 7.08
CA PRO A 757 19.19 -8.44 6.76
C PRO A 757 18.38 -9.25 5.73
N VAL A 758 19.02 -9.51 4.60
CA VAL A 758 18.53 -10.40 3.54
C VAL A 758 19.31 -11.71 3.66
N SER A 759 18.66 -12.71 4.23
CA SER A 759 19.25 -14.03 4.47
C SER A 759 19.50 -14.76 3.15
N VAL A 760 20.73 -15.19 2.89
CA VAL A 760 21.09 -15.95 1.69
C VAL A 760 21.00 -17.45 1.95
N MET A 761 19.95 -18.09 1.43
CA MET A 761 19.69 -19.51 1.65
C MET A 761 20.46 -20.41 0.68
N GLY A 762 20.86 -21.59 1.14
CA GLY A 762 21.30 -22.70 0.30
C GLY A 762 20.20 -23.68 -0.05
N GLU A 763 20.55 -24.57 -0.97
CA GLU A 763 19.72 -25.61 -1.54
C GLU A 763 20.39 -26.97 -1.35
N ALA A 764 19.61 -27.99 -1.00
CA ALA A 764 20.07 -29.38 -0.92
C ALA A 764 19.30 -30.22 -1.94
N GLY A 765 20.03 -30.89 -2.84
CA GLY A 765 19.50 -31.69 -3.94
C GLY A 765 20.06 -33.11 -3.99
N GLY A 766 19.35 -34.03 -4.64
CA GLY A 766 19.80 -35.41 -4.82
C GLY A 766 18.67 -36.35 -5.24
N ASN A 767 18.94 -37.66 -5.24
CA ASN A 767 18.02 -38.68 -5.72
C ASN A 767 17.78 -39.77 -4.69
N VAL A 768 16.53 -40.24 -4.62
CA VAL A 768 16.16 -41.50 -3.95
C VAL A 768 15.82 -42.52 -5.02
N ASN A 769 16.61 -43.58 -5.11
CA ASN A 769 16.37 -44.73 -5.98
C ASN A 769 15.78 -45.88 -5.17
N ILE A 770 14.95 -46.72 -5.79
CA ILE A 770 14.63 -48.07 -5.31
C ILE A 770 15.42 -49.11 -6.13
N LYS A 771 15.86 -50.17 -5.47
CA LYS A 771 16.64 -51.25 -6.08
C LYS A 771 15.85 -52.56 -6.06
N ASP A 772 15.07 -52.75 -7.12
CA ASP A 772 14.43 -54.03 -7.42
C ASP A 772 15.32 -54.88 -8.34
N GLY A 773 15.00 -56.17 -8.50
CA GLY A 773 15.89 -57.17 -9.13
C GLY A 773 16.22 -56.96 -10.62
N THR A 774 15.72 -55.90 -11.26
CA THR A 774 15.95 -55.53 -12.66
C THR A 774 16.78 -54.25 -12.84
N GLY A 775 17.07 -53.51 -11.78
CA GLY A 775 17.88 -52.29 -11.84
C GLY A 775 17.58 -51.29 -10.71
N GLU A 776 18.31 -50.19 -10.69
CA GLU A 776 17.97 -49.04 -9.84
C GLU A 776 17.08 -48.06 -10.62
N LYS A 777 16.00 -47.61 -9.99
CA LYS A 777 15.03 -46.67 -10.57
C LYS A 777 14.66 -45.62 -9.54
N GLY A 778 14.57 -44.35 -9.94
CA GLY A 778 14.09 -43.27 -9.09
C GLY A 778 12.68 -43.52 -8.54
N ILE A 779 12.42 -43.13 -7.29
CA ILE A 779 11.14 -43.34 -6.61
C ILE A 779 10.58 -42.04 -6.00
N GLY A 780 9.45 -41.61 -6.55
CA GLY A 780 8.72 -40.43 -6.09
C GLY A 780 7.88 -40.62 -4.83
N ARG A 781 7.41 -39.50 -4.28
CA ARG A 781 6.55 -39.41 -3.08
C ARG A 781 7.21 -39.94 -1.78
N ILE A 782 8.54 -40.04 -1.73
CA ILE A 782 9.33 -40.34 -0.52
C ILE A 782 9.61 -39.05 0.25
N ILE A 783 9.34 -39.04 1.56
CA ILE A 783 9.49 -37.88 2.44
C ILE A 783 10.92 -37.84 2.99
N LEU A 784 11.68 -36.83 2.58
CA LEU A 784 12.99 -36.52 3.15
C LEU A 784 12.84 -35.56 4.33
N GLN A 785 13.70 -35.69 5.34
CA GLN A 785 13.75 -34.82 6.52
C GLN A 785 15.18 -34.32 6.73
N ILE A 786 15.31 -33.01 6.94
CA ILE A 786 16.61 -32.34 7.08
C ILE A 786 16.75 -31.83 8.50
N TYR A 787 17.82 -32.28 9.18
CA TYR A 787 18.12 -31.99 10.57
C TYR A 787 19.38 -31.15 10.72
N GLN A 788 19.40 -30.29 11.74
CA GLN A 788 20.58 -29.55 12.18
C GLN A 788 20.68 -29.65 13.70
N LYS A 789 21.81 -30.13 14.23
CA LYS A 789 22.04 -30.32 15.68
C LYS A 789 20.88 -31.05 16.40
N GLY A 790 20.34 -32.09 15.77
CA GLY A 790 19.21 -32.89 16.27
C GLY A 790 17.80 -32.27 16.08
N LYS A 791 17.70 -30.99 15.69
CA LYS A 791 16.43 -30.32 15.41
C LYS A 791 16.04 -30.50 13.94
N LYS A 792 14.79 -30.92 13.67
CA LYS A 792 14.22 -30.92 12.30
C LYS A 792 14.08 -29.47 11.81
N MET A 793 14.73 -29.16 10.70
CA MET A 793 14.73 -27.84 10.06
C MET A 793 13.75 -27.79 8.90
N ALA A 794 13.70 -28.86 8.10
CA ALA A 794 12.85 -28.96 6.92
C ALA A 794 12.39 -30.40 6.65
N SER A 795 11.46 -30.53 5.71
CA SER A 795 11.16 -31.77 4.99
C SER A 795 10.74 -31.44 3.56
N THR A 796 11.16 -32.27 2.62
CA THR A 796 10.79 -32.21 1.20
C THR A 796 10.30 -33.59 0.74
N ILE A 797 9.84 -33.71 -0.50
CA ILE A 797 9.27 -34.93 -1.06
C ILE A 797 9.90 -35.17 -2.44
N THR A 798 10.21 -36.42 -2.78
CA THR A 798 10.76 -36.76 -4.11
C THR A 798 9.74 -36.65 -5.23
N GLU A 799 10.21 -36.18 -6.39
CA GLU A 799 9.47 -36.13 -7.65
C GLU A 799 9.44 -37.50 -8.36
N SER A 800 8.72 -37.63 -9.47
CA SER A 800 8.41 -38.92 -10.11
C SER A 800 9.65 -39.69 -10.60
N ASP A 801 10.76 -39.01 -10.83
CA ASP A 801 12.08 -39.53 -11.21
C ASP A 801 12.99 -39.82 -9.99
N GLY A 802 12.48 -39.67 -8.77
CA GLY A 802 13.22 -39.82 -7.53
C GLY A 802 14.08 -38.62 -7.12
N TYR A 803 14.18 -37.55 -7.93
CA TYR A 803 14.90 -36.34 -7.54
C TYR A 803 14.20 -35.62 -6.39
N PHE A 804 14.95 -34.90 -5.57
CA PHE A 804 14.41 -33.93 -4.62
C PHE A 804 15.27 -32.68 -4.60
N SER A 805 14.65 -31.54 -4.31
CA SER A 805 15.32 -30.31 -3.89
C SER A 805 14.68 -29.75 -2.62
N TYR A 806 15.47 -29.00 -1.85
CA TYR A 806 14.96 -28.08 -0.83
C TYR A 806 15.79 -26.80 -0.74
N LEU A 807 15.26 -25.70 -1.30
CA LEU A 807 15.80 -24.35 -1.17
C LEU A 807 15.26 -23.65 0.10
N GLY A 808 16.14 -23.35 1.05
CA GLY A 808 15.76 -22.68 2.31
C GLY A 808 16.66 -22.92 3.52
N LEU A 809 17.85 -23.50 3.33
CA LEU A 809 18.75 -23.84 4.43
C LEU A 809 19.76 -22.71 4.69
N PRO A 810 19.89 -22.17 5.93
CA PRO A 810 21.01 -21.28 6.24
C PRO A 810 22.37 -22.01 6.13
N PRO A 811 23.50 -21.32 5.91
CA PRO A 811 24.84 -21.93 5.94
C PRO A 811 25.11 -22.72 7.23
N GLY A 812 25.80 -23.85 7.09
CA GLY A 812 26.07 -24.77 8.18
C GLY A 812 25.98 -26.24 7.80
N ASP A 813 26.15 -27.10 8.80
CA ASP A 813 26.19 -28.56 8.69
C ASP A 813 24.80 -29.17 8.97
N TYR A 814 24.42 -30.17 8.18
CA TYR A 814 23.09 -30.79 8.14
C TYR A 814 23.16 -32.30 7.95
N ARG A 815 22.07 -32.98 8.34
CA ARG A 815 21.83 -34.40 8.10
C ARG A 815 20.50 -34.60 7.38
N ALA A 816 20.53 -35.21 6.20
CA ALA A 816 19.35 -35.71 5.50
C ALA A 816 19.03 -37.14 5.95
N VAL A 817 17.75 -37.42 6.19
CA VAL A 817 17.22 -38.72 6.62
C VAL A 817 15.86 -38.96 5.94
N ILE A 818 15.60 -40.16 5.44
CA ILE A 818 14.25 -40.50 4.93
C ILE A 818 13.31 -40.82 6.10
N ASP A 819 12.05 -40.40 6.03
CA ASP A 819 11.07 -40.61 7.10
C ASP A 819 10.92 -42.09 7.46
N SER A 820 11.33 -42.46 8.67
CA SER A 820 11.33 -43.85 9.11
C SER A 820 9.92 -44.41 9.21
N ALA A 821 8.93 -43.61 9.61
CA ALA A 821 7.54 -44.05 9.71
C ALA A 821 6.89 -44.30 8.33
N GLN A 822 7.37 -43.66 7.27
CA GLN A 822 7.02 -44.01 5.89
C GLN A 822 7.74 -45.29 5.44
N LEU A 823 9.05 -45.42 5.69
CA LEU A 823 9.82 -46.62 5.32
C LEU A 823 9.25 -47.91 5.94
N GLU A 824 8.83 -47.86 7.20
CA GLU A 824 8.22 -49.02 7.87
C GLU A 824 6.85 -49.40 7.28
N LYS A 825 6.04 -48.42 6.87
CA LYS A 825 4.76 -48.67 6.17
C LYS A 825 4.95 -49.23 4.75
N LEU A 826 6.11 -49.00 4.15
CA LEU A 826 6.48 -49.50 2.82
C LEU A 826 7.34 -50.78 2.86
N ASN A 827 7.70 -51.27 4.06
CA ASN A 827 8.69 -52.35 4.26
C ASN A 827 10.07 -52.10 3.62
N LEU A 828 10.46 -50.84 3.44
CA LEU A 828 11.75 -50.44 2.85
C LEU A 828 12.78 -50.10 3.94
N LYS A 829 14.06 -50.13 3.55
CA LYS A 829 15.22 -49.64 4.31
C LYS A 829 16.04 -48.72 3.39
N ALA A 830 16.48 -47.57 3.91
CA ALA A 830 17.38 -46.69 3.20
C ALA A 830 18.85 -47.03 3.49
N GLU A 831 19.66 -47.06 2.43
CA GLU A 831 21.12 -47.20 2.48
C GLU A 831 21.76 -46.10 1.60
N PRO A 832 22.60 -45.20 2.14
CA PRO A 832 22.88 -45.02 3.57
C PRO A 832 21.64 -44.57 4.36
N GLY A 833 21.61 -44.88 5.66
CA GLY A 833 20.47 -44.51 6.52
C GLY A 833 20.33 -43.01 6.79
N TYR A 834 21.41 -42.25 6.58
CA TYR A 834 21.44 -40.79 6.59
C TYR A 834 22.61 -40.29 5.71
N VAL A 835 22.56 -39.04 5.26
CA VAL A 835 23.66 -38.37 4.57
C VAL A 835 23.95 -37.05 5.26
N ASP A 836 25.20 -36.84 5.68
CA ASP A 836 25.68 -35.57 6.24
C ASP A 836 26.22 -34.66 5.13
N PHE A 837 25.84 -33.38 5.16
CA PHE A 837 26.19 -32.40 4.12
C PHE A 837 26.33 -30.98 4.69
N LYS A 838 26.97 -30.07 3.93
CA LYS A 838 27.31 -28.71 4.39
C LYS A 838 26.94 -27.64 3.37
N ILE A 839 26.00 -26.77 3.74
CA ILE A 839 25.70 -25.55 3.00
C ILE A 839 26.80 -24.52 3.28
N LYS A 840 27.47 -24.04 2.24
CA LYS A 840 28.54 -23.04 2.33
C LYS A 840 27.97 -21.62 2.34
N MET A 841 28.75 -20.67 2.86
CA MET A 841 28.46 -19.24 2.66
C MET A 841 28.75 -18.86 1.21
N SER A 842 27.85 -18.11 0.58
CA SER A 842 27.91 -17.70 -0.83
C SER A 842 27.03 -16.46 -1.02
N LEU A 843 27.33 -15.62 -2.02
CA LEU A 843 26.51 -14.45 -2.36
C LEU A 843 25.18 -14.86 -3.03
N ASP A 844 25.21 -15.91 -3.85
CA ASP A 844 24.09 -16.34 -4.68
C ASP A 844 23.31 -17.54 -4.12
N GLY A 845 23.62 -17.93 -2.88
CA GLY A 845 23.22 -19.23 -2.32
C GLY A 845 24.27 -20.31 -2.61
N SER A 846 24.18 -21.40 -1.86
CA SER A 846 25.04 -22.58 -2.01
C SER A 846 24.18 -23.78 -2.31
N VAL A 847 24.25 -24.31 -3.53
CA VAL A 847 23.66 -25.59 -3.90
C VAL A 847 24.58 -26.72 -3.42
N THR A 848 24.01 -27.76 -2.82
CA THR A 848 24.70 -29.00 -2.46
C THR A 848 23.88 -30.15 -3.02
N ASP A 849 24.30 -30.65 -4.17
CA ASP A 849 23.60 -31.66 -4.97
C ASP A 849 24.34 -33.02 -4.93
N GLY A 850 23.67 -34.08 -5.37
CA GLY A 850 24.19 -35.45 -5.37
C GLY A 850 23.95 -36.23 -4.08
N LEU A 851 22.98 -35.81 -3.25
CA LEU A 851 22.58 -36.54 -2.03
C LEU A 851 21.82 -37.83 -2.38
N ALA A 852 22.56 -38.92 -2.60
CA ALA A 852 21.99 -40.22 -3.01
C ALA A 852 21.49 -41.08 -1.82
N PHE A 853 20.31 -41.68 -1.99
CA PHE A 853 19.77 -42.73 -1.13
C PHE A 853 19.26 -43.90 -1.97
N THR A 854 19.63 -45.13 -1.61
CA THR A 854 19.07 -46.34 -2.24
C THR A 854 18.14 -47.04 -1.26
N LEU A 855 16.88 -47.25 -1.67
CA LEU A 855 15.88 -48.03 -0.94
C LEU A 855 15.96 -49.49 -1.36
N ILE A 856 16.09 -50.37 -0.38
CA ILE A 856 16.01 -51.83 -0.53
C ILE A 856 14.83 -52.36 0.29
N ASN A 857 14.23 -53.46 -0.16
CA ASN A 857 13.24 -54.19 0.63
C ASN A 857 13.87 -54.72 1.93
N ARG A 858 13.21 -54.54 3.09
CA ARG A 858 13.57 -55.26 4.32
C ARG A 858 13.41 -56.75 4.05
N GLN A 859 14.51 -57.51 3.99
CA GLN A 859 14.41 -58.97 3.93
C GLN A 859 13.63 -59.49 5.15
N PRO A 860 12.79 -60.52 4.98
CA PRO A 860 12.05 -61.12 6.09
C PRO A 860 13.06 -61.70 7.09
N LYS A 861 13.01 -61.20 8.32
CA LYS A 861 13.84 -61.71 9.42
C LYS A 861 13.48 -63.19 9.62
N LYS A 862 14.47 -64.09 9.51
CA LYS A 862 14.26 -65.51 9.87
C LYS A 862 13.71 -65.58 11.29
N ALA A 863 12.68 -66.40 11.47
CA ALA A 863 12.20 -66.77 12.79
C ALA A 863 13.14 -67.85 13.34
N ASP A 864 14.15 -67.44 14.10
CA ASP A 864 15.00 -68.37 14.82
C ASP A 864 14.23 -68.94 16.01
N THR A 865 13.85 -70.22 15.89
CA THR A 865 13.13 -70.96 16.91
C THR A 865 14.10 -71.57 17.92
N SER A 866 14.23 -70.95 19.10
CA SER A 866 14.87 -71.58 20.25
C SER A 866 14.09 -71.29 21.54
N ALA A 867 13.58 -72.35 22.15
CA ALA A 867 13.02 -72.31 23.50
C ALA A 867 14.06 -72.84 24.48
N ALA A 868 14.32 -72.10 25.55
CA ALA A 868 15.00 -72.54 26.76
C ALA A 868 14.58 -71.61 27.91
N GLU A 869 14.59 -72.13 29.14
CA GLU A 869 13.97 -71.47 30.29
C GLU A 869 14.98 -70.67 31.15
N SER A 870 14.42 -69.90 32.09
CA SER A 870 14.97 -69.39 33.37
C SER A 870 16.44 -69.66 33.72
N PRO A 871 17.11 -68.68 34.36
CA PRO A 871 17.03 -68.70 35.83
C PRO A 871 16.78 -67.33 36.50
N ALA A 872 16.42 -67.41 37.79
CA ALA A 872 16.35 -66.27 38.71
C ALA A 872 17.49 -66.33 39.76
N HIS A 873 17.51 -65.35 40.67
CA HIS A 873 18.47 -65.17 41.79
C HIS A 873 19.88 -64.70 41.35
N GLN A 874 20.62 -63.88 42.13
CA GLN A 874 20.27 -63.13 43.36
C GLN A 874 21.13 -61.84 43.48
N ARG A 875 20.80 -60.96 44.44
CA ARG A 875 21.58 -59.76 44.78
C ARG A 875 22.66 -60.06 45.83
N TYR A 876 23.79 -59.36 45.74
CA TYR A 876 24.59 -58.89 46.89
C TYR A 876 25.02 -57.44 46.58
N LEU A 877 24.57 -56.45 47.38
CA LEU A 877 25.34 -55.70 48.39
C LEU A 877 26.45 -54.78 47.82
N HIS A 878 26.69 -53.56 48.30
CA HIS A 878 26.21 -52.87 49.53
C HIS A 878 25.70 -51.42 49.25
N GLU A 879 25.24 -50.80 50.33
CA GLU A 879 25.07 -49.37 50.65
C GLU A 879 25.98 -48.35 49.92
N ASN A 880 25.65 -47.05 49.82
CA ASN A 880 25.22 -46.22 50.95
C ASN A 880 24.36 -44.98 50.63
N ALA A 881 23.98 -44.27 51.69
CA ALA A 881 23.09 -43.11 51.78
C ALA A 881 23.48 -41.92 50.85
N GLY A 882 22.54 -41.01 50.53
CA GLY A 882 21.12 -40.99 50.89
C GLY A 882 20.48 -39.62 50.65
N ALA A 883 19.14 -39.58 50.63
CA ALA A 883 18.39 -38.34 50.43
C ALA A 883 18.14 -37.58 51.75
N LYS A 884 17.86 -36.28 51.64
CA LYS A 884 16.66 -35.65 52.23
C LYS A 884 16.11 -34.65 51.19
N ASN A 885 14.82 -34.61 50.81
CA ASN A 885 13.56 -34.56 51.61
C ASN A 885 13.44 -33.18 52.31
N LEU A 886 12.30 -32.49 52.42
CA LEU A 886 10.89 -32.95 52.46
C LEU A 886 9.89 -31.98 51.77
N GLU A 887 8.71 -32.51 51.40
CA GLU A 887 7.34 -31.94 51.60
C GLU A 887 6.91 -30.56 50.99
N SER A 888 5.62 -30.18 50.87
CA SER A 888 4.29 -30.82 50.62
C SER A 888 3.21 -29.70 50.41
N ARG A 889 1.90 -29.83 50.11
CA ARG A 889 0.88 -30.93 50.05
C ARG A 889 -0.15 -30.71 48.92
N GLU A 890 -0.70 -31.80 48.39
CA GLU A 890 -2.12 -32.23 48.46
C GLU A 890 -3.20 -31.28 49.11
N ILE A 891 -4.51 -31.23 48.75
CA ILE A 891 -5.42 -32.02 47.87
C ILE A 891 -6.60 -31.12 47.33
N VAL A 892 -7.45 -31.67 46.43
CA VAL A 892 -8.90 -31.37 46.12
C VAL A 892 -9.29 -30.50 44.89
N VAL A 893 -9.36 -31.18 43.73
CA VAL A 893 -10.53 -31.36 42.82
C VAL A 893 -11.52 -30.20 42.52
N LYS A 894 -11.60 -29.81 41.22
CA LYS A 894 -12.85 -29.83 40.40
C LYS A 894 -12.54 -29.96 38.90
N ASN A 895 -13.55 -30.11 38.03
CA ASN A 895 -13.49 -31.06 36.90
C ASN A 895 -13.87 -30.48 35.51
N LYS A 896 -13.34 -31.13 34.43
CA LYS A 896 -13.71 -31.11 32.99
C LYS A 896 -13.33 -29.94 32.04
N SER A 897 -13.16 -30.34 30.75
CA SER A 897 -13.06 -29.58 29.49
C SER A 897 -11.83 -28.64 29.32
N ASP A 898 -11.08 -28.63 28.21
CA ASP A 898 -11.20 -29.37 26.93
C ASP A 898 -9.83 -29.72 26.30
N ILE A 899 -9.86 -30.53 25.23
CA ILE A 899 -8.69 -31.13 24.55
C ILE A 899 -8.39 -30.44 23.21
N GLN A 900 -7.09 -30.45 22.82
CA GLN A 900 -6.53 -30.03 21.51
C GLN A 900 -6.71 -28.56 21.10
N HIS A 901 -5.57 -27.86 20.93
CA HIS A 901 -5.19 -27.34 19.61
C HIS A 901 -3.67 -27.15 19.53
N SER A 902 -3.03 -27.83 18.57
CA SER A 902 -1.62 -27.69 18.22
C SER A 902 -1.47 -27.95 16.72
N ALA A 903 -0.46 -27.35 16.11
CA ALA A 903 -0.15 -27.36 14.68
C ALA A 903 -1.21 -26.69 13.76
N GLU A 904 -0.91 -25.46 13.34
CA GLU A 904 -0.95 -25.15 11.90
C GLU A 904 0.12 -24.10 11.57
N LYS A 905 1.05 -24.43 10.65
CA LYS A 905 2.17 -23.56 10.27
C LYS A 905 2.79 -24.00 8.94
N ASN A 906 2.96 -23.06 8.01
CA ASN A 906 3.46 -23.23 6.63
C ASN A 906 2.45 -24.03 5.74
N SER A 907 2.25 -23.74 4.45
CA SER A 907 3.20 -23.19 3.46
C SER A 907 2.48 -22.39 2.33
N LYS A 908 3.16 -21.39 1.74
CA LYS A 908 2.95 -20.92 0.34
C LYS A 908 4.22 -20.28 -0.25
N LYS A 909 4.67 -20.82 -1.39
CA LYS A 909 5.77 -20.39 -2.29
C LYS A 909 5.61 -21.19 -3.61
N TYR A 910 6.18 -20.82 -4.77
CA TYR A 910 6.36 -19.48 -5.36
C TYR A 910 6.74 -19.69 -6.85
N ALA A 911 5.83 -19.49 -7.81
CA ALA A 911 6.13 -19.78 -9.23
C ALA A 911 5.47 -18.80 -10.22
N LYS A 912 6.29 -18.03 -10.95
CA LYS A 912 6.53 -18.19 -12.41
C LYS A 912 7.39 -17.09 -13.02
N VAL A 913 8.13 -17.47 -14.07
CA VAL A 913 8.69 -16.59 -15.13
C VAL A 913 8.17 -17.14 -16.46
N PRO A 914 7.77 -16.30 -17.44
CA PRO A 914 7.33 -16.75 -18.76
C PRO A 914 8.37 -16.47 -19.85
N ASP A 915 8.33 -17.27 -20.93
CA ASP A 915 8.95 -16.96 -22.22
C ASP A 915 7.95 -17.21 -23.37
N ILE A 916 8.20 -16.65 -24.56
CA ILE A 916 7.16 -16.47 -25.61
C ILE A 916 7.53 -17.19 -26.91
N PHE A 917 6.56 -17.88 -27.53
CA PHE A 917 6.66 -18.48 -28.86
C PHE A 917 5.78 -17.78 -29.91
N VAL A 918 6.26 -17.71 -31.15
CA VAL A 918 5.60 -17.05 -32.29
C VAL A 918 5.14 -18.10 -33.32
N PRO A 919 3.91 -18.00 -33.87
CA PRO A 919 3.46 -18.84 -34.98
C PRO A 919 3.70 -18.19 -36.36
N GLN A 920 3.88 -19.02 -37.39
CA GLN A 920 3.70 -18.67 -38.80
C GLN A 920 2.76 -19.67 -39.47
N ASN A 921 2.11 -19.25 -40.57
CA ASN A 921 1.92 -20.11 -41.74
C ASN A 921 1.70 -19.27 -43.00
N GLU A 922 1.88 -19.87 -44.18
CA GLU A 922 2.16 -19.17 -45.45
C GLU A 922 0.98 -19.07 -46.43
N SER A 923 1.17 -18.24 -47.48
CA SER A 923 0.91 -18.49 -48.93
C SER A 923 0.63 -17.15 -49.67
N THR A 924 0.87 -16.94 -50.98
CA THR A 924 1.18 -17.82 -52.13
C THR A 924 2.12 -17.15 -53.19
N ARG A 925 2.78 -17.99 -54.02
CA ARG A 925 3.08 -17.84 -55.47
C ARG A 925 4.36 -17.12 -55.98
N ASN A 926 4.85 -17.71 -57.08
CA ASN A 926 6.14 -17.54 -57.77
C ASN A 926 6.18 -16.35 -58.76
N SER A 927 7.41 -15.95 -59.15
CA SER A 927 7.83 -15.95 -60.57
C SER A 927 9.36 -15.86 -60.71
N ASP A 928 9.95 -16.88 -61.35
CA ASP A 928 11.16 -16.90 -62.19
C ASP A 928 12.54 -16.46 -61.64
N ALA A 929 13.60 -16.83 -62.37
CA ALA A 929 14.98 -16.88 -61.86
C ALA A 929 16.04 -16.45 -62.89
N VAL A 930 17.11 -15.80 -62.40
CA VAL A 930 18.40 -15.62 -63.10
C VAL A 930 19.54 -15.77 -62.07
N THR A 931 20.68 -16.33 -62.51
CA THR A 931 21.95 -16.50 -61.77
C THR A 931 22.63 -15.15 -61.44
N GLY A 932 23.54 -15.02 -60.47
CA GLY A 932 24.18 -15.95 -59.52
C GLY A 932 25.23 -15.21 -58.66
N VAL A 933 26.26 -15.92 -58.16
CA VAL A 933 27.40 -15.40 -57.32
C VAL A 933 27.01 -15.18 -55.82
N PRO A 934 27.87 -15.51 -54.82
CA PRO A 934 27.37 -16.07 -53.56
C PRO A 934 27.15 -15.10 -52.38
N LEU A 935 26.36 -15.59 -51.42
CA LEU A 935 26.04 -14.95 -50.14
C LEU A 935 27.25 -14.82 -49.20
N HIS A 936 27.53 -13.60 -48.74
CA HIS A 936 28.01 -13.38 -47.37
C HIS A 936 26.85 -12.95 -46.47
N LEU A 937 26.19 -13.94 -45.85
CA LEU A 937 25.16 -13.72 -44.84
C LEU A 937 25.77 -13.13 -43.55
N ARG A 938 25.84 -11.79 -43.47
CA ARG A 938 25.97 -11.10 -42.18
C ARG A 938 24.63 -11.17 -41.43
N TYR A 939 24.43 -12.23 -40.66
CA TYR A 939 23.34 -12.35 -39.70
C TYR A 939 23.51 -11.35 -38.54
N GLY A 940 23.19 -10.08 -38.78
CA GLY A 940 23.06 -9.07 -37.73
C GLY A 940 21.73 -9.20 -37.00
N PHE A 941 21.73 -8.99 -35.69
CA PHE A 941 20.50 -8.89 -34.90
C PHE A 941 19.72 -7.62 -35.26
N THR A 942 18.40 -7.68 -35.13
CA THR A 942 17.53 -6.49 -35.19
C THR A 942 16.81 -6.33 -33.87
N VAL A 943 16.82 -5.13 -33.29
CA VAL A 943 16.03 -4.83 -32.08
C VAL A 943 14.82 -3.99 -32.48
N GLN A 944 13.63 -4.48 -32.18
CA GLN A 944 12.38 -3.73 -32.26
C GLN A 944 12.04 -3.17 -30.88
N ILE A 945 11.79 -1.87 -30.79
CA ILE A 945 11.45 -1.15 -29.55
C ILE A 945 10.07 -0.52 -29.74
N ALA A 946 9.05 -1.10 -29.12
CA ALA A 946 7.65 -0.88 -29.46
C ALA A 946 6.95 0.23 -28.64
N HIS A 947 5.73 0.58 -29.04
CA HIS A 947 4.81 1.41 -28.25
C HIS A 947 5.28 2.84 -27.88
N PHE A 948 6.15 3.46 -28.69
CA PHE A 948 6.53 4.87 -28.52
C PHE A 948 5.46 5.85 -29.03
N LYS A 949 5.36 7.01 -28.39
CA LYS A 949 4.80 8.23 -29.03
C LYS A 949 5.88 8.84 -29.93
N ILE A 950 5.49 9.44 -31.06
CA ILE A 950 6.42 9.91 -32.12
C ILE A 950 7.62 10.72 -31.61
N VAL A 951 7.41 11.64 -30.67
CA VAL A 951 8.49 12.48 -30.09
C VAL A 951 9.58 11.62 -29.43
N ASN A 952 9.18 10.58 -28.70
CA ASN A 952 10.10 9.67 -28.02
C ASN A 952 10.73 8.66 -29.00
N ALA A 953 10.03 8.31 -30.10
CA ALA A 953 10.60 7.50 -31.17
C ALA A 953 11.76 8.24 -31.86
N SER A 954 11.54 9.48 -32.30
CA SER A 954 12.59 10.34 -32.88
C SER A 954 13.74 10.56 -31.90
N ALA A 955 13.44 10.99 -30.66
CA ALA A 955 14.47 11.20 -29.64
C ALA A 955 15.20 9.92 -29.18
N SER A 956 14.72 8.73 -29.54
CA SER A 956 15.44 7.46 -29.34
C SER A 956 16.29 7.10 -30.56
N ARG A 957 15.76 7.22 -31.78
CA ARG A 957 16.49 7.08 -33.05
C ARG A 957 17.72 7.99 -33.08
N ASP A 958 17.51 9.29 -32.86
CA ASP A 958 18.55 10.31 -33.00
C ASP A 958 19.67 10.12 -31.98
N PHE A 959 19.34 9.56 -30.81
CA PHE A 959 20.30 9.17 -29.76
C PHE A 959 21.07 7.89 -30.10
N LEU A 960 20.42 6.87 -30.67
CA LEU A 960 21.09 5.64 -31.09
C LEU A 960 22.12 5.92 -32.20
N LEU A 961 21.75 6.75 -33.17
CA LEU A 961 22.63 7.19 -34.24
C LEU A 961 23.79 8.04 -33.67
N SER A 962 23.50 9.12 -32.94
CA SER A 962 24.54 10.06 -32.47
C SER A 962 25.43 9.53 -31.34
N ARG A 963 24.97 8.59 -30.50
CA ARG A 963 25.75 8.08 -29.36
C ARG A 963 26.41 6.73 -29.62
N PHE A 964 25.89 5.92 -30.53
CA PHE A 964 26.37 4.55 -30.77
C PHE A 964 26.60 4.19 -32.25
N GLY A 965 26.27 5.08 -33.19
CA GLY A 965 26.47 4.83 -34.63
C GLY A 965 25.56 3.76 -35.21
N TYR A 966 24.44 3.44 -34.56
CA TYR A 966 23.51 2.43 -35.05
C TYR A 966 22.44 3.04 -35.97
N ASP A 967 22.29 2.48 -37.16
CA ASP A 967 21.16 2.77 -38.03
C ASP A 967 19.84 2.34 -37.38
N ALA A 968 18.94 3.31 -37.26
CA ALA A 968 17.63 3.12 -36.66
C ALA A 968 16.54 3.84 -37.47
N PHE A 969 15.39 3.20 -37.63
CA PHE A 969 14.24 3.75 -38.35
C PHE A 969 12.95 3.61 -37.54
N ILE A 970 11.92 4.37 -37.94
CA ILE A 970 10.67 4.52 -37.20
C ILE A 970 9.51 4.03 -38.07
N GLU A 971 8.76 3.06 -37.56
CA GLU A 971 7.56 2.51 -38.19
C GLU A 971 6.32 2.93 -37.38
N LYS A 972 5.17 3.08 -38.03
CA LYS A 972 3.89 3.39 -37.38
C LYS A 972 3.11 2.10 -37.13
N THR A 973 2.74 1.83 -35.88
CA THR A 973 1.92 0.65 -35.55
C THR A 973 0.48 0.82 -36.04
N GLY A 974 -0.25 -0.29 -36.16
CA GLY A 974 -1.71 -0.28 -36.39
C GLY A 974 -2.53 0.37 -35.27
N LYS A 975 -1.94 0.68 -34.10
CA LYS A 975 -2.60 1.41 -33.01
C LYS A 975 -2.44 2.92 -33.23
N ARG A 976 -3.55 3.66 -33.25
CA ARG A 976 -3.70 5.05 -33.77
C ARG A 976 -2.71 6.13 -33.27
N TYR A 977 -1.91 5.87 -32.24
CA TYR A 977 -0.96 6.84 -31.64
C TYR A 977 0.44 6.28 -31.34
N TYR A 978 0.76 5.05 -31.76
CA TYR A 978 2.00 4.36 -31.39
C TYR A 978 2.91 4.03 -32.57
N TYR A 979 4.21 4.06 -32.31
CA TYR A 979 5.31 3.86 -33.26
C TYR A 979 6.32 2.85 -32.68
N ASN A 980 7.00 2.12 -33.57
CA ASN A 980 8.12 1.25 -33.25
C ASN A 980 9.42 1.91 -33.71
N VAL A 981 10.52 1.73 -32.97
CA VAL A 981 11.88 2.03 -33.43
C VAL A 981 12.58 0.70 -33.69
N TYR A 982 13.09 0.50 -34.90
CA TYR A 982 13.93 -0.65 -35.23
C TYR A 982 15.39 -0.22 -35.26
N VAL A 983 16.28 -1.10 -34.83
CA VAL A 983 17.74 -0.91 -34.86
C VAL A 983 18.36 -2.13 -35.54
N THR A 984 19.00 -1.91 -36.68
CA THR A 984 19.53 -2.96 -37.57
C THR A 984 21.05 -3.02 -37.53
N GLY A 985 21.65 -4.11 -38.05
CA GLY A 985 23.10 -4.24 -38.17
C GLY A 985 23.85 -4.49 -36.86
N LEU A 986 23.17 -5.00 -35.82
CA LEU A 986 23.79 -5.28 -34.52
C LEU A 986 24.59 -6.59 -34.58
N ASN A 987 25.91 -6.50 -34.42
CA ASN A 987 26.81 -7.64 -34.62
C ASN A 987 26.65 -8.78 -33.58
N ASP A 988 26.17 -8.49 -32.37
CA ASP A 988 26.00 -9.49 -31.31
C ASP A 988 24.78 -9.21 -30.41
N ALA A 989 24.37 -10.23 -29.64
CA ALA A 989 23.29 -10.11 -28.66
C ALA A 989 23.65 -9.16 -27.49
N ALA A 990 24.93 -8.87 -27.27
CA ALA A 990 25.39 -7.93 -26.24
C ALA A 990 25.18 -6.46 -26.66
N ALA A 991 25.33 -6.13 -27.94
CA ALA A 991 24.98 -4.85 -28.55
C ALA A 991 23.47 -4.66 -28.52
N ALA A 992 22.69 -5.70 -28.88
CA ALA A 992 21.24 -5.67 -28.75
C ALA A 992 20.79 -5.41 -27.29
N ARG A 993 21.34 -6.11 -26.30
CA ARG A 993 21.07 -5.86 -24.87
C ARG A 993 21.50 -4.45 -24.43
N ARG A 994 22.61 -3.90 -24.95
CA ARG A 994 23.07 -2.52 -24.71
C ARG A 994 22.09 -1.48 -25.28
N VAL A 995 21.59 -1.69 -26.51
CA VAL A 995 20.56 -0.85 -27.16
C VAL A 995 19.27 -0.83 -26.34
N ILE A 996 18.77 -2.01 -25.95
CA ILE A 996 17.56 -2.12 -25.12
C ILE A 996 17.75 -1.39 -23.78
N LYS A 997 18.90 -1.59 -23.11
CA LYS A 997 19.19 -0.96 -21.80
C LYS A 997 19.39 0.55 -21.90
N SER A 998 19.92 1.09 -23.00
CA SER A 998 20.14 2.54 -23.15
C SER A 998 18.85 3.30 -23.52
N VAL A 999 17.92 2.66 -24.24
CA VAL A 999 16.65 3.26 -24.68
C VAL A 999 15.53 3.16 -23.63
N LYS A 1000 15.56 2.15 -22.75
CA LYS A 1000 14.53 1.93 -21.69
C LYS A 1000 14.34 3.10 -20.72
N TYR A 1001 15.24 4.09 -20.68
CA TYR A 1001 15.09 5.32 -19.89
C TYR A 1001 14.31 6.45 -20.62
N ARG A 1002 13.96 6.27 -21.91
CA ARG A 1002 13.26 7.28 -22.74
C ARG A 1002 11.77 6.98 -22.97
N GLY A 1003 11.24 5.93 -22.35
CA GLY A 1003 9.82 5.56 -22.40
C GLY A 1003 9.57 4.20 -21.73
N PHE A 1004 8.36 3.66 -21.86
CA PHE A 1004 8.02 2.29 -21.46
C PHE A 1004 7.79 1.38 -22.70
N PRO A 1005 8.83 1.06 -23.50
CA PRO A 1005 8.67 0.14 -24.61
C PRO A 1005 8.81 -1.32 -24.16
N ASP A 1006 7.97 -2.18 -24.73
CA ASP A 1006 8.32 -3.59 -24.91
C ASP A 1006 9.43 -3.66 -25.98
N ALA A 1007 10.45 -4.49 -25.76
CA ALA A 1007 11.59 -4.59 -26.69
C ALA A 1007 11.83 -6.04 -27.08
N PHE A 1008 11.82 -6.30 -28.38
CA PHE A 1008 11.90 -7.64 -28.97
C PHE A 1008 13.20 -7.78 -29.77
N LEU A 1009 13.85 -8.93 -29.61
CA LEU A 1009 14.98 -9.32 -30.45
C LEU A 1009 14.41 -10.07 -31.66
N LEU A 1010 14.66 -9.56 -32.86
CA LEU A 1010 14.23 -10.17 -34.12
C LEU A 1010 15.43 -10.78 -34.86
N PRO A 1011 15.25 -11.91 -35.56
CA PRO A 1011 16.21 -12.36 -36.56
C PRO A 1011 16.38 -11.29 -37.64
N GLY A 1012 17.59 -11.19 -38.22
CA GLY A 1012 18.04 -10.03 -38.98
C GLY A 1012 17.12 -9.56 -40.10
N ARG A 1013 16.56 -8.36 -39.94
CA ARG A 1013 15.79 -7.65 -40.97
C ARG A 1013 16.74 -6.80 -41.80
N THR A 1014 16.66 -6.89 -43.13
CA THR A 1014 17.35 -5.94 -44.01
C THR A 1014 16.62 -4.59 -43.98
N PRO A 1015 17.34 -3.44 -43.96
CA PRO A 1015 16.73 -2.14 -43.65
C PRO A 1015 15.75 -1.60 -44.71
N ASN A 1016 15.71 -2.22 -45.90
CA ASN A 1016 14.92 -1.75 -47.05
C ASN A 1016 13.65 -2.58 -47.34
N LYS A 1017 13.12 -3.32 -46.35
CA LYS A 1017 11.75 -3.87 -46.42
C LYS A 1017 10.93 -3.47 -45.18
N PRO A 1018 9.73 -2.88 -45.35
CA PRO A 1018 8.86 -2.46 -44.26
C PRO A 1018 8.33 -3.66 -43.45
#